data_AF-A0A6I6A776-F1
#
_entry.id   AF-A0A6I6A776-F1
#
_cell.length_a   1.000
_cell.length_b   1.000
_cell.length_c   1.000
_cell.angle_alpha   90.00
_cell.angle_beta   90.00
_cell.angle_gamma   90.00
#
_symmetry.space_group_name_H-M   'P 1'
#
loop_
_entity.id
_entity.type
_entity.pdbx_description
1 polymer ?
#
loop_
_entity_poly.entity_id
_entity_poly.type
_entity_poly.pdbx_seq_one_letter_code
_entity_poly.pdbx_strand_id
1 'polypeptide(L)'
;MPKYGLALSGGGFRATLYHLGVVRFLRDIGALKEVTDIASVSGGSILAAHLALNWDRYTGDEDSFNAAAQEVIELIQFDVRNHIVRRMPLQALLSLLSRLHLWNSRNITPNAILERYYRDRLYGDRCIYELPEQPMLHILTTNVSSGGMSVFNRNGLYIQTRSDDGNTSFRHIPGEMAGIPKVVGASSAFPGFFPPAEINAEDLGVQEGEFPTEYFTDGGVYDNLGLRTFFWLKDHGASFDQVFVSDAGKPFQILTEGALGFVGQMVRASEISMDRVWQLEQERFHSTPGFVFFPMTNMVELEDDPTAMHPVIQAEVQGIRTDLDHFSNLEVTALAMHGYEVSRNVCRQEKVFGDQELPACPPWGPKLKLAESPLAAETREPGSHEPAHATRISRELRKSSRRRIWGTLLDWLDWPSYIYVAIAFVILILAPYKFYQFYQISQTQKMIITAIKLGDNDIHQILDLVTIDPTQNWVSAAVQEKPDPSQVSYAGFEVLEHNRIIDLRHWNPDAETEEQRGLIYLRDRITFKKLPTYKGDGHLVFQVPVRDQKMQFRQPHNRLQCSITRITNPVDLHGQKRRIYEFDYDVSELPPDESTTIEMEVLLDYPNSARAPFRLHTKTDLIAVWLLFPTDRPYHTYSLLSYPIDGSEAPRLMNPRYNINHPYGSLIGWSVVNPDENRIYECRWTFE
;
A
#
# COMPACT_ATOMS: atom_id res chain seq x y z
N MET A 1 -20.31 54.94 -22.54
CA MET A 1 -20.20 53.49 -22.75
C MET A 1 -20.74 52.83 -21.49
N PRO A 2 -21.61 51.81 -21.63
CA PRO A 2 -22.16 51.12 -20.48
C PRO A 2 -21.03 50.50 -19.65
N LYS A 3 -21.21 50.45 -18.33
CA LYS A 3 -20.25 49.83 -17.41
C LYS A 3 -20.87 48.59 -16.81
N TYR A 4 -20.35 47.43 -17.18
CA TYR A 4 -20.84 46.15 -16.67
C TYR A 4 -19.91 45.56 -15.61
N GLY A 5 -20.51 45.02 -14.56
CA GLY A 5 -19.85 44.12 -13.63
C GLY A 5 -20.07 42.67 -14.03
N LEU A 6 -19.09 41.80 -13.79
CA LEU A 6 -19.22 40.36 -13.98
C LEU A 6 -18.85 39.61 -12.70
N ALA A 7 -19.79 38.86 -12.14
CA ALA A 7 -19.57 38.01 -10.97
C ALA A 7 -19.48 36.54 -11.42
N LEU A 8 -18.40 35.86 -11.09
CA LEU A 8 -18.12 34.46 -11.42
C LEU A 8 -18.06 33.64 -10.13
N SER A 9 -19.13 32.89 -9.86
CA SER A 9 -19.30 32.14 -8.61
C SER A 9 -18.32 30.98 -8.42
N GLY A 10 -18.25 30.44 -7.20
CA GLY A 10 -17.50 29.22 -6.91
C GLY A 10 -18.20 27.92 -7.35
N GLY A 11 -17.43 26.83 -7.44
CA GLY A 11 -17.94 25.50 -7.83
C GLY A 11 -16.94 24.58 -8.56
N GLY A 12 -15.63 24.83 -8.41
CA GLY A 12 -14.56 24.05 -9.05
C GLY A 12 -14.57 24.08 -10.58
N PHE A 13 -14.06 23.04 -11.24
CA PHE A 13 -13.95 23.00 -12.71
C PHE A 13 -15.30 23.06 -13.43
N ARG A 14 -16.37 22.60 -12.78
CA ARG A 14 -17.73 22.77 -13.31
C ARG A 14 -18.09 24.23 -13.48
N ALA A 15 -17.82 25.05 -12.47
CA ALA A 15 -18.05 26.49 -12.53
C ALA A 15 -17.19 27.14 -13.61
N THR A 16 -15.90 26.78 -13.67
CA THR A 16 -14.98 27.26 -14.71
C THR A 16 -15.54 27.05 -16.13
N LEU A 17 -16.09 25.86 -16.43
CA LEU A 17 -16.68 25.53 -17.74
C LEU A 17 -18.00 26.23 -18.01
N TYR A 18 -18.88 26.31 -17.02
CA TYR A 18 -20.15 27.04 -17.16
C TYR A 18 -19.90 28.52 -17.43
N HIS A 19 -18.99 29.14 -16.67
CA HIS A 19 -18.59 30.53 -16.86
C HIS A 19 -17.94 30.79 -18.22
N LEU A 20 -17.20 29.82 -18.76
CA LEU A 20 -16.63 29.93 -20.11
C LEU A 20 -17.73 30.09 -21.17
N GLY A 21 -18.85 29.37 -21.01
CA GLY A 21 -20.06 29.55 -21.81
C GLY A 21 -20.70 30.93 -21.68
N VAL A 22 -20.78 31.45 -20.45
CA VAL A 22 -21.30 32.80 -20.18
C VAL A 22 -20.40 33.88 -20.81
N VAL A 23 -19.08 33.79 -20.61
CA VAL A 23 -18.10 34.70 -21.21
C VAL A 23 -18.18 34.66 -22.73
N ARG A 24 -18.38 33.47 -23.30
CA ARG A 24 -18.60 33.32 -24.73
C ARG A 24 -19.85 34.04 -25.20
N PHE A 25 -20.97 33.87 -24.51
CA PHE A 25 -22.21 34.57 -24.85
C PHE A 25 -22.04 36.09 -24.78
N LEU A 26 -21.45 36.61 -23.70
CA LEU A 26 -21.18 38.05 -23.53
C LEU A 26 -20.25 38.59 -24.63
N ARG A 27 -19.29 37.79 -25.10
CA ARG A 27 -18.45 38.14 -26.24
C ARG A 27 -19.26 38.25 -27.53
N ASP A 28 -20.10 37.26 -27.81
CA ASP A 28 -20.83 37.16 -29.08
C ASP A 28 -21.86 38.29 -29.25
N ILE A 29 -22.37 38.84 -28.14
CA ILE A 29 -23.24 40.03 -28.15
C ILE A 29 -22.49 41.37 -28.03
N GLY A 30 -21.15 41.33 -27.91
CA GLY A 30 -20.28 42.50 -27.77
C GLY A 30 -20.19 43.10 -26.36
N ALA A 31 -20.98 42.61 -25.40
CA ALA A 31 -21.02 43.13 -24.02
C ALA A 31 -19.74 42.85 -23.21
N LEU A 32 -18.97 41.81 -23.54
CA LEU A 32 -17.75 41.46 -22.81
C LEU A 32 -16.73 42.61 -22.76
N LYS A 33 -16.62 43.39 -23.84
CA LYS A 33 -15.67 44.53 -23.92
C LYS A 33 -16.03 45.68 -22.99
N GLU A 34 -17.28 45.76 -22.55
CA GLU A 34 -17.83 46.80 -21.68
C GLU A 34 -17.79 46.38 -20.19
N VAL A 35 -17.26 45.19 -19.89
CA VAL A 35 -17.03 44.74 -18.51
C VAL A 35 -15.85 45.49 -17.92
N THR A 36 -16.08 46.20 -16.80
CA THR A 36 -15.04 46.99 -16.13
C THR A 36 -14.47 46.30 -14.89
N ASP A 37 -15.27 45.48 -14.22
CA ASP A 37 -14.91 44.82 -12.97
C ASP A 37 -15.39 43.37 -12.98
N ILE A 38 -14.49 42.46 -12.62
CA ILE A 38 -14.78 41.03 -12.50
C ILE A 38 -14.56 40.63 -11.04
N ALA A 39 -15.61 40.12 -10.38
CA ALA A 39 -15.49 39.48 -9.07
C ALA A 39 -15.50 37.96 -9.25
N SER A 40 -14.58 37.23 -8.62
CA SER A 40 -14.47 35.79 -8.82
C SER A 40 -14.20 35.01 -7.54
N VAL A 41 -14.76 33.81 -7.45
CA VAL A 41 -14.63 32.91 -6.30
C VAL A 41 -14.22 31.52 -6.77
N SER A 42 -13.26 30.87 -6.11
CA SER A 42 -12.93 29.45 -6.30
C SER A 42 -12.72 29.07 -7.77
N GLY A 43 -13.48 28.09 -8.29
CA GLY A 43 -13.48 27.70 -9.70
C GLY A 43 -13.73 28.85 -10.69
N GLY A 44 -14.48 29.88 -10.30
CA GLY A 44 -14.63 31.12 -11.06
C GLY A 44 -13.32 31.90 -11.17
N SER A 45 -12.52 31.94 -10.11
CA SER A 45 -11.20 32.60 -10.08
C SER A 45 -10.21 31.95 -11.04
N ILE A 46 -10.35 30.64 -11.31
CA ILE A 46 -9.51 29.93 -12.29
C ILE A 46 -9.69 30.54 -13.69
N LEU A 47 -10.95 30.69 -14.13
CA LEU A 47 -11.25 31.31 -15.41
C LEU A 47 -10.98 32.82 -15.38
N ALA A 48 -11.38 33.52 -14.32
CA ALA A 48 -11.31 34.97 -14.23
C ALA A 48 -9.87 35.51 -14.34
N ALA A 49 -8.92 34.87 -13.66
CA ALA A 49 -7.50 35.21 -13.77
C ALA A 49 -6.97 34.95 -15.19
N HIS A 50 -7.34 33.83 -15.79
CA HIS A 50 -6.94 33.51 -17.16
C HIS A 50 -7.53 34.50 -18.18
N LEU A 51 -8.81 34.86 -18.00
CA LEU A 51 -9.56 35.82 -18.79
C LEU A 51 -8.93 37.20 -18.73
N ALA A 52 -8.66 37.71 -17.53
CA ALA A 52 -8.04 39.03 -17.36
C ALA A 52 -6.62 39.07 -17.95
N LEU A 53 -5.79 38.05 -17.72
CA LEU A 53 -4.43 37.99 -18.28
C LEU A 53 -4.38 37.85 -19.81
N ASN A 54 -5.45 37.33 -20.43
CA ASN A 54 -5.55 37.10 -21.86
C ASN A 54 -6.69 37.91 -22.48
N TRP A 55 -7.02 39.08 -21.92
CA TRP A 55 -8.21 39.86 -22.27
C TRP A 55 -8.33 40.13 -23.78
N ASP A 56 -7.22 40.48 -24.44
CA ASP A 56 -7.17 40.72 -25.88
C ASP A 56 -7.51 39.46 -26.70
N ARG A 57 -7.14 38.26 -26.22
CA ARG A 57 -7.45 36.99 -26.89
C ARG A 57 -8.93 36.64 -26.73
N TYR A 58 -9.51 36.89 -25.56
CA TYR A 58 -10.94 36.64 -25.31
C TYR A 58 -11.85 37.65 -26.01
N THR A 59 -11.40 38.88 -26.22
CA THR A 59 -12.16 39.94 -26.91
C THR A 59 -11.79 40.10 -28.40
N GLY A 60 -10.79 39.35 -28.85
CA GLY A 60 -10.28 39.32 -30.22
C GLY A 60 -11.05 38.37 -31.15
N ASP A 61 -10.34 37.83 -32.13
CA ASP A 61 -10.91 36.94 -33.15
C ASP A 61 -11.30 35.56 -32.60
N GLU A 62 -11.98 34.79 -33.44
CA GLU A 62 -12.54 33.48 -33.08
C GLU A 62 -11.47 32.44 -32.76
N ASP A 63 -10.34 32.44 -33.46
CA ASP A 63 -9.27 31.47 -33.26
C ASP A 63 -8.50 31.81 -31.98
N SER A 64 -8.26 33.10 -31.72
CA SER A 64 -7.66 33.58 -30.46
C SER A 64 -8.49 33.19 -29.24
N PHE A 65 -9.81 33.36 -29.30
CA PHE A 65 -10.72 32.95 -28.21
C PHE A 65 -10.65 31.43 -27.99
N ASN A 66 -10.77 30.65 -29.07
CA ASN A 66 -10.78 29.19 -28.98
C ASN A 66 -9.44 28.65 -28.45
N ALA A 67 -8.30 29.26 -28.82
CA ALA A 67 -7.00 28.89 -28.28
C ALA A 67 -6.89 29.19 -26.77
N ALA A 68 -7.35 30.35 -26.30
CA ALA A 68 -7.34 30.70 -24.89
C ALA A 68 -8.29 29.81 -24.07
N ALA A 69 -9.47 29.51 -24.61
CA ALA A 69 -10.41 28.56 -24.02
C ALA A 69 -9.81 27.15 -23.90
N GLN A 70 -9.07 26.71 -24.92
CA GLN A 70 -8.44 25.39 -24.94
C GLN A 70 -7.39 25.21 -23.84
N GLU A 71 -6.60 26.24 -23.50
CA GLU A 71 -5.63 26.20 -22.39
C GLU A 71 -6.30 25.89 -21.05
N VAL A 72 -7.46 26.51 -20.78
CA VAL A 72 -8.27 26.24 -19.58
C VAL A 72 -8.84 24.82 -19.60
N ILE A 73 -9.34 24.37 -20.76
CA ILE A 73 -9.88 23.02 -20.93
C ILE A 73 -8.79 21.96 -20.71
N GLU A 74 -7.57 22.18 -21.21
CA GLU A 74 -6.44 21.27 -21.03
C GLU A 74 -6.06 21.11 -19.56
N LEU A 75 -6.12 22.19 -18.75
CA LEU A 75 -5.95 22.08 -17.31
C LEU A 75 -7.06 21.21 -16.68
N ILE A 76 -8.31 21.45 -17.05
CA ILE A 76 -9.47 20.71 -16.52
C ILE A 76 -9.37 19.22 -16.88
N GLN A 77 -8.80 18.89 -18.03
CA GLN A 77 -8.56 17.53 -18.48
C GLN A 77 -7.32 16.88 -17.83
N PHE A 78 -6.50 17.63 -17.10
CA PHE A 78 -5.24 17.11 -16.54
C PHE A 78 -5.40 16.33 -15.21
N ASP A 79 -6.59 16.29 -14.61
CA ASP A 79 -6.86 15.58 -13.34
C ASP A 79 -6.05 16.10 -12.13
N VAL A 80 -6.11 17.42 -11.89
CA VAL A 80 -5.31 18.12 -10.87
C VAL A 80 -5.48 17.51 -9.48
N ARG A 81 -6.73 17.26 -9.06
CA ARG A 81 -7.07 16.72 -7.74
C ARG A 81 -6.42 15.37 -7.49
N ASN A 82 -6.55 14.43 -8.43
CA ASN A 82 -6.05 13.08 -8.20
C ASN A 82 -4.51 13.04 -8.20
N HIS A 83 -3.86 13.90 -9.00
CA HIS A 83 -2.41 14.09 -8.89
C HIS A 83 -1.98 14.55 -7.50
N ILE A 84 -2.75 15.44 -6.86
CA ILE A 84 -2.48 15.88 -5.48
C ILE A 84 -2.74 14.73 -4.50
N VAL A 85 -3.88 14.03 -4.60
CA VAL A 85 -4.23 12.90 -3.72
C VAL A 85 -3.17 11.81 -3.74
N ARG A 86 -2.65 11.44 -4.92
CA ARG A 86 -1.59 10.43 -5.07
C ARG A 86 -0.27 10.79 -4.41
N ARG A 87 -0.08 12.05 -4.01
CA ARG A 87 1.12 12.50 -3.30
C ARG A 87 0.87 12.67 -1.81
N MET A 88 -0.38 12.86 -1.38
CA MET A 88 -0.73 13.12 0.02
C MET A 88 -0.15 12.10 1.02
N PRO A 89 -0.19 10.77 0.81
CA PRO A 89 0.43 9.82 1.75
C PRO A 89 1.94 10.01 1.89
N LEU A 90 2.64 10.31 0.78
CA LEU A 90 4.07 10.59 0.80
C LEU A 90 4.37 11.94 1.45
N GLN A 91 3.52 12.95 1.22
CA GLN A 91 3.61 14.26 1.90
C GLN A 91 3.38 14.13 3.40
N ALA A 92 2.46 13.29 3.86
CA ALA A 92 2.22 13.03 5.27
C ALA A 92 3.46 12.42 5.94
N LEU A 93 4.12 11.46 5.28
CA LEU A 93 5.39 10.91 5.74
C LEU A 93 6.52 11.95 5.75
N LEU A 94 6.66 12.72 4.67
CA LEU A 94 7.69 13.76 4.55
C LEU A 94 7.48 14.91 5.55
N SER A 95 6.24 15.30 5.82
CA SER A 95 5.91 16.34 6.81
C SER A 95 6.16 15.87 8.25
N LEU A 96 6.02 14.57 8.54
CA LEU A 96 6.47 14.00 9.81
C LEU A 96 8.00 14.09 9.94
N LEU A 97 8.74 13.78 8.85
CA LEU A 97 10.19 13.87 8.81
C LEU A 97 10.69 15.33 8.89
N SER A 98 9.99 16.29 8.28
CA SER A 98 10.38 17.70 8.33
C SER A 98 10.27 18.30 9.74
N ARG A 99 9.36 17.78 10.59
CA ARG A 99 9.28 18.18 12.01
C ARG A 99 10.54 17.83 12.80
N LEU A 100 11.38 16.93 12.29
CA LEU A 100 12.71 16.62 12.84
C LEU A 100 13.79 17.61 12.37
N HIS A 101 13.41 18.81 11.89
CA HIS A 101 14.31 19.88 11.42
C HIS A 101 15.18 19.52 10.20
N LEU A 102 14.81 18.48 9.46
CA LEU A 102 15.62 18.04 8.34
C LEU A 102 15.38 18.87 7.07
N TRP A 103 14.16 19.29 6.73
CA TRP A 103 13.83 20.02 5.47
C TRP A 103 12.68 21.06 5.62
N ASN A 104 12.62 22.04 4.70
CA ASN A 104 11.53 23.02 4.59
C ASN A 104 10.34 22.44 3.80
N SER A 105 9.15 22.39 4.41
CA SER A 105 7.95 21.70 3.87
C SER A 105 6.99 22.58 3.07
N ARG A 106 7.28 23.87 2.90
CA ARG A 106 6.37 24.82 2.21
C ARG A 106 5.98 24.36 0.80
N ASN A 107 6.91 23.79 0.04
CA ASN A 107 6.70 23.40 -1.36
C ASN A 107 6.01 22.03 -1.54
N ILE A 108 5.70 21.33 -0.44
CA ILE A 108 5.23 19.94 -0.46
C ILE A 108 3.74 19.85 -0.05
N THR A 109 3.11 20.98 0.29
CA THR A 109 1.69 21.01 0.67
C THR A 109 0.76 20.81 -0.54
N PRO A 110 -0.49 20.35 -0.32
CA PRO A 110 -1.50 20.30 -1.39
C PRO A 110 -1.68 21.63 -2.13
N ASN A 111 -1.65 22.75 -1.39
CA ASN A 111 -1.76 24.10 -1.95
C ASN A 111 -0.55 24.46 -2.83
N ALA A 112 0.67 24.11 -2.41
CA ALA A 112 1.87 24.37 -3.21
C ALA A 112 1.87 23.58 -4.53
N ILE A 113 1.34 22.36 -4.53
CA ILE A 113 1.17 21.59 -5.77
C ILE A 113 0.10 22.22 -6.67
N LEU A 114 -1.02 22.65 -6.08
CA LEU A 114 -2.07 23.35 -6.83
C LEU A 114 -1.53 24.64 -7.48
N GLU A 115 -0.82 25.46 -6.69
CA GLU A 115 -0.11 26.66 -7.16
C GLU A 115 0.83 26.33 -8.32
N ARG A 116 1.64 25.28 -8.18
CA ARG A 116 2.55 24.85 -9.24
C ARG A 116 1.82 24.49 -10.53
N TYR A 117 0.69 23.79 -10.47
CA TYR A 117 -0.07 23.46 -11.68
C TYR A 117 -0.69 24.70 -12.33
N TYR A 118 -1.17 25.66 -11.53
CA TYR A 118 -1.63 26.94 -12.06
C TYR A 118 -0.49 27.75 -12.69
N ARG A 119 0.69 27.77 -12.08
CA ARG A 119 1.91 28.39 -12.64
C ARG A 119 2.31 27.74 -13.97
N ASP A 120 2.46 26.41 -13.97
CA ASP A 120 3.02 25.66 -15.10
C ASP A 120 2.06 25.57 -16.31
N ARG A 121 0.75 25.68 -16.10
CA ARG A 121 -0.27 25.44 -17.15
C ARG A 121 -1.07 26.65 -17.58
N LEU A 122 -1.30 27.65 -16.72
CA LEU A 122 -2.19 28.78 -17.04
C LEU A 122 -1.51 30.14 -16.93
N TYR A 123 -0.95 30.48 -15.76
CA TYR A 123 -0.63 31.87 -15.45
C TYR A 123 0.85 32.22 -15.59
N GLY A 124 1.74 31.23 -15.62
CA GLY A 124 3.17 31.45 -15.42
C GLY A 124 3.45 31.98 -14.01
N ASP A 125 4.60 32.61 -13.83
CA ASP A 125 5.03 33.19 -12.54
C ASP A 125 4.60 34.65 -12.39
N ARG A 126 3.45 35.01 -12.96
CA ARG A 126 2.95 36.40 -12.98
C ARG A 126 2.37 36.81 -11.63
N CYS A 127 2.53 38.08 -11.29
CA CYS A 127 2.02 38.71 -10.08
C CYS A 127 0.73 39.51 -10.35
N ILE A 128 -0.04 39.82 -9.31
CA ILE A 128 -1.31 40.53 -9.44
C ILE A 128 -1.16 41.95 -10.02
N TYR A 129 -0.02 42.62 -9.85
CA TYR A 129 0.26 43.90 -10.52
C TYR A 129 0.35 43.80 -12.04
N GLU A 130 0.45 42.60 -12.62
CA GLU A 130 0.46 42.38 -14.08
C GLU A 130 -0.96 42.20 -14.66
N LEU A 131 -1.99 42.04 -13.82
CA LEU A 131 -3.40 41.99 -14.26
C LEU A 131 -3.82 43.34 -14.85
N PRO A 132 -4.59 43.40 -15.96
CA PRO A 132 -4.95 44.68 -16.57
C PRO A 132 -5.69 45.62 -15.60
N GLU A 133 -5.58 46.94 -15.83
CA GLU A 133 -6.39 47.92 -15.09
C GLU A 133 -7.88 47.84 -15.47
N GLN A 134 -8.17 47.44 -16.71
CA GLN A 134 -9.53 47.23 -17.21
C GLN A 134 -9.59 45.96 -18.08
N PRO A 135 -10.43 44.96 -17.72
CA PRO A 135 -11.24 44.92 -16.50
C PRO A 135 -10.38 44.70 -15.24
N MET A 136 -10.78 45.32 -14.14
CA MET A 136 -10.18 45.08 -12.84
C MET A 136 -10.69 43.76 -12.26
N LEU A 137 -9.77 42.84 -11.99
CA LEU A 137 -10.10 41.54 -11.41
C LEU A 137 -10.00 41.59 -9.88
N HIS A 138 -11.06 41.13 -9.21
CA HIS A 138 -11.20 41.02 -7.76
C HIS A 138 -11.38 39.54 -7.39
N ILE A 139 -10.33 38.91 -6.87
CA ILE A 139 -10.32 37.50 -6.47
C ILE A 139 -10.67 37.40 -4.99
N LEU A 140 -11.80 36.76 -4.67
CA LEU A 140 -12.28 36.62 -3.31
C LEU A 140 -11.66 35.42 -2.61
N THR A 141 -11.31 35.62 -1.34
CA THR A 141 -10.85 34.61 -0.39
C THR A 141 -11.50 34.89 0.96
N THR A 142 -11.52 33.89 1.83
CA THR A 142 -11.96 34.06 3.22
C THR A 142 -10.76 33.96 4.14
N ASN A 143 -10.52 34.99 4.95
CA ASN A 143 -9.46 34.96 5.95
C ASN A 143 -9.92 34.15 7.16
N VAL A 144 -9.24 33.04 7.42
CA VAL A 144 -9.57 32.12 8.52
C VAL A 144 -9.22 32.74 9.88
N SER A 145 -8.19 33.59 9.94
CA SER A 145 -7.75 34.24 11.16
C SER A 145 -8.72 35.33 11.62
N SER A 146 -9.24 36.14 10.71
CA SER A 146 -10.19 37.22 11.04
C SER A 146 -11.67 36.83 10.88
N GLY A 147 -11.97 35.75 10.16
CA GLY A 147 -13.34 35.38 9.78
C GLY A 147 -14.01 36.38 8.84
N GLY A 148 -13.21 37.21 8.16
CA GLY A 148 -13.65 38.26 7.25
C GLY A 148 -13.39 37.93 5.79
N MET A 149 -14.12 38.61 4.91
CA MET A 149 -13.87 38.60 3.48
C MET A 149 -12.52 39.22 3.15
N SER A 150 -11.80 38.68 2.17
CA SER A 150 -10.56 39.26 1.65
C SER A 150 -10.58 39.27 0.13
N VAL A 151 -10.10 40.36 -0.47
CA VAL A 151 -10.12 40.59 -1.91
C VAL A 151 -8.71 40.89 -2.38
N PHE A 152 -8.23 40.13 -3.35
CA PHE A 152 -6.99 40.41 -4.08
C PHE A 152 -7.32 41.04 -5.42
N ASN A 153 -6.68 42.15 -5.75
CA ASN A 153 -6.77 42.79 -7.06
C ASN A 153 -5.42 43.38 -7.46
N ARG A 154 -5.33 44.04 -8.62
CA ARG A 154 -4.08 44.64 -9.12
C ARG A 154 -3.36 45.52 -8.09
N ASN A 155 -4.09 46.18 -7.19
CA ASN A 155 -3.57 47.13 -6.21
C ASN A 155 -3.15 46.47 -4.88
N GLY A 156 -3.26 45.15 -4.76
CA GLY A 156 -2.88 44.41 -3.55
C GLY A 156 -4.04 43.69 -2.88
N LEU A 157 -3.97 43.62 -1.54
CA LEU A 157 -4.86 42.82 -0.70
C LEU A 157 -5.73 43.73 0.18
N TYR A 158 -7.03 43.52 0.14
CA TYR A 158 -8.02 44.17 0.99
C TYR A 158 -8.62 43.14 1.95
N ILE A 159 -8.45 43.34 3.25
CA ILE A 159 -8.95 42.42 4.28
C ILE A 159 -10.03 43.11 5.09
N GLN A 160 -11.19 42.49 5.16
CA GLN A 160 -12.27 42.96 6.01
C GLN A 160 -11.90 42.77 7.48
N THR A 161 -11.88 43.86 8.23
CA THR A 161 -11.70 43.91 9.68
C THR A 161 -13.00 44.29 10.35
N ARG A 162 -13.29 43.65 11.49
CA ARG A 162 -14.44 43.98 12.34
C ARG A 162 -13.94 44.81 13.51
N SER A 163 -14.48 46.02 13.66
CA SER A 163 -14.25 46.84 14.85
C SER A 163 -15.14 46.38 16.00
N ASP A 164 -14.74 46.64 17.24
CA ASP A 164 -15.51 46.30 18.46
C ASP A 164 -16.92 46.92 18.46
N ASP A 165 -17.10 48.04 17.75
CA ASP A 165 -18.38 48.74 17.58
C ASP A 165 -19.33 48.07 16.55
N GLY A 166 -18.94 46.93 15.96
CA GLY A 166 -19.72 46.20 14.96
C GLY A 166 -19.61 46.75 13.54
N ASN A 167 -18.87 47.83 13.32
CA ASN A 167 -18.58 48.37 12.00
C ASN A 167 -17.54 47.50 11.25
N THR A 168 -17.73 47.36 9.94
CA THR A 168 -16.79 46.67 9.06
C THR A 168 -15.99 47.67 8.24
N SER A 169 -14.66 47.57 8.28
CA SER A 169 -13.75 48.34 7.42
C SER A 169 -12.85 47.40 6.63
N PHE A 170 -12.23 47.90 5.56
CA PHE A 170 -11.24 47.13 4.80
C PHE A 170 -9.85 47.71 5.05
N ARG A 171 -8.94 46.86 5.54
CA ARG A 171 -7.52 47.17 5.63
C ARG A 171 -6.88 46.86 4.28
N HIS A 172 -6.29 47.87 3.64
CA HIS A 172 -5.51 47.70 2.41
C HIS A 172 -4.04 47.42 2.73
N ILE A 173 -3.47 46.43 2.07
CA ILE A 173 -2.06 46.06 2.10
C ILE A 173 -1.55 46.13 0.66
N PRO A 174 -0.49 46.91 0.37
CA PRO A 174 0.06 47.08 -0.98
C PRO A 174 0.89 45.86 -1.41
N GLY A 175 0.23 44.71 -1.51
CA GLY A 175 0.82 43.41 -1.80
C GLY A 175 0.90 43.08 -3.28
N GLU A 176 1.33 44.04 -4.10
CA GLU A 176 1.30 43.98 -5.58
C GLU A 176 2.06 42.78 -6.17
N MET A 177 3.07 42.26 -5.46
CA MET A 177 3.89 41.13 -5.89
C MET A 177 3.26 39.76 -5.63
N ALA A 178 2.04 39.69 -5.09
CA ALA A 178 1.37 38.41 -4.87
C ALA A 178 1.25 37.62 -6.17
N GLY A 179 1.79 36.40 -6.20
CA GLY A 179 1.71 35.52 -7.36
C GLY A 179 0.26 35.13 -7.66
N ILE A 180 -0.19 35.33 -8.91
CA ILE A 180 -1.53 34.96 -9.37
C ILE A 180 -1.82 33.46 -9.11
N PRO A 181 -0.90 32.51 -9.39
CA PRO A 181 -1.13 31.10 -9.05
C PRO A 181 -1.45 30.85 -7.58
N LYS A 182 -0.80 31.59 -6.67
CA LYS A 182 -0.99 31.44 -5.23
C LYS A 182 -2.31 32.06 -4.77
N VAL A 183 -2.66 33.24 -5.29
CA VAL A 183 -3.92 33.92 -5.00
C VAL A 183 -5.12 33.10 -5.50
N VAL A 184 -5.07 32.61 -6.74
CA VAL A 184 -6.11 31.72 -7.30
C VAL A 184 -6.15 30.39 -6.53
N GLY A 185 -5.00 29.85 -6.15
CA GLY A 185 -4.87 28.68 -5.28
C GLY A 185 -5.56 28.87 -3.92
N ALA A 186 -5.36 30.02 -3.27
CA ALA A 186 -6.02 30.36 -2.01
C ALA A 186 -7.54 30.49 -2.18
N SER A 187 -8.00 31.12 -3.26
CA SER A 187 -9.43 31.22 -3.59
C SER A 187 -10.07 29.86 -3.88
N SER A 188 -9.30 28.90 -4.39
CA SER A 188 -9.76 27.54 -4.71
C SER A 188 -9.57 26.53 -3.57
N ALA A 189 -9.02 26.94 -2.44
CA ALA A 189 -8.68 26.08 -1.31
C ALA A 189 -9.91 25.75 -0.46
N PHE A 190 -10.83 24.95 -1.01
CA PHE A 190 -12.08 24.61 -0.35
C PHE A 190 -11.88 23.72 0.90
N PRO A 191 -12.59 24.01 2.00
CA PRO A 191 -12.52 23.23 3.23
C PRO A 191 -12.80 21.73 3.02
N GLY A 192 -11.99 20.90 3.68
CA GLY A 192 -12.14 19.44 3.69
C GLY A 192 -11.24 18.70 2.70
N PHE A 193 -10.73 19.37 1.66
CA PHE A 193 -9.70 18.80 0.79
C PHE A 193 -8.38 19.56 0.86
N PHE A 194 -8.44 20.90 0.79
CA PHE A 194 -7.26 21.76 0.91
C PHE A 194 -7.14 22.30 2.34
N PRO A 195 -5.94 22.30 2.95
CA PRO A 195 -5.70 23.09 4.14
C PRO A 195 -5.78 24.59 3.78
N PRO A 196 -5.98 25.50 4.76
CA PRO A 196 -5.87 26.93 4.49
C PRO A 196 -4.53 27.29 3.84
N ALA A 197 -4.56 28.16 2.84
CA ALA A 197 -3.39 28.70 2.16
C ALA A 197 -2.69 29.73 3.05
N GLU A 198 -1.41 29.51 3.31
CA GLU A 198 -0.54 30.42 4.06
C GLU A 198 -0.04 31.53 3.12
N ILE A 199 -0.31 32.78 3.47
CA ILE A 199 0.23 33.96 2.80
C ILE A 199 0.98 34.79 3.82
N ASN A 200 2.23 35.15 3.50
CA ASN A 200 3.11 35.94 4.35
C ASN A 200 3.57 37.23 3.64
N ALA A 201 4.41 38.02 4.32
CA ALA A 201 4.92 39.28 3.79
C ALA A 201 5.76 39.10 2.51
N GLU A 202 6.60 38.06 2.43
CA GLU A 202 7.41 37.75 1.24
C GLU A 202 6.53 37.45 0.03
N ASP A 203 5.44 36.69 0.23
CA ASP A 203 4.49 36.38 -0.83
C ASP A 203 3.83 37.62 -1.42
N LEU A 204 3.57 38.65 -0.59
CA LEU A 204 2.97 39.91 -1.02
C LEU A 204 4.00 40.91 -1.54
N GLY A 205 5.29 40.66 -1.34
CA GLY A 205 6.38 41.61 -1.61
C GLY A 205 6.41 42.81 -0.66
N VAL A 206 5.89 42.65 0.56
CA VAL A 206 5.90 43.67 1.63
C VAL A 206 6.95 43.32 2.69
N GLN A 207 7.27 44.24 3.60
CA GLN A 207 8.28 43.98 4.63
C GLN A 207 7.76 43.04 5.73
N GLU A 208 8.66 42.28 6.38
CA GLU A 208 8.35 41.22 7.36
C GLU A 208 7.57 41.69 8.62
N GLY A 209 7.43 43.02 8.81
CA GLY A 209 6.61 43.63 9.87
C GLY A 209 5.29 44.26 9.40
N GLU A 210 5.07 44.40 8.10
CA GLU A 210 3.88 45.07 7.54
C GLU A 210 2.68 44.12 7.42
N PHE A 211 2.95 42.82 7.27
CA PHE A 211 1.92 41.79 7.18
C PHE A 211 2.29 40.54 8.00
N PRO A 212 1.52 40.20 9.05
CA PRO A 212 1.71 38.92 9.72
C PRO A 212 1.33 37.78 8.77
N THR A 213 1.87 36.59 9.01
CA THR A 213 1.43 35.40 8.25
C THR A 213 -0.04 35.11 8.59
N GLU A 214 -0.90 35.14 7.58
CA GLU A 214 -2.34 34.89 7.70
C GLU A 214 -2.76 33.72 6.81
N TYR A 215 -3.90 33.10 7.15
CA TYR A 215 -4.38 31.90 6.50
C TYR A 215 -5.69 32.15 5.77
N PHE A 216 -5.74 31.76 4.51
CA PHE A 216 -6.86 32.00 3.62
C PHE A 216 -7.49 30.68 3.16
N THR A 217 -8.81 30.66 3.00
CA THR A 217 -9.55 29.55 2.42
C THR A 217 -10.45 30.08 1.32
N ASP A 218 -11.19 29.18 0.66
CA ASP A 218 -12.11 29.50 -0.40
C ASP A 218 -13.06 30.66 -0.02
N GLY A 219 -13.22 31.61 -0.95
CA GLY A 219 -14.13 32.75 -0.80
C GLY A 219 -15.59 32.32 -0.65
N GLY A 220 -15.96 31.14 -1.14
CA GLY A 220 -17.32 30.59 -1.08
C GLY A 220 -17.81 30.26 0.33
N VAL A 221 -16.91 30.20 1.32
CA VAL A 221 -17.29 30.14 2.74
C VAL A 221 -18.04 31.40 3.18
N TYR A 222 -17.67 32.56 2.65
CA TYR A 222 -18.23 33.86 3.02
C TYR A 222 -19.20 34.41 1.96
N ASP A 223 -18.83 34.35 0.68
CA ASP A 223 -19.63 34.81 -0.45
C ASP A 223 -19.29 33.98 -1.70
N ASN A 224 -20.14 33.00 -2.02
CA ASN A 224 -19.93 32.15 -3.20
C ASN A 224 -20.28 32.81 -4.52
N LEU A 225 -21.11 33.86 -4.52
CA LEU A 225 -21.55 34.53 -5.75
C LEU A 225 -20.65 35.71 -6.13
N GLY A 226 -19.84 36.21 -5.19
CA GLY A 226 -18.94 37.36 -5.41
C GLY A 226 -19.66 38.71 -5.41
N LEU A 227 -20.89 38.76 -4.90
CA LEU A 227 -21.76 39.93 -4.96
C LEU A 227 -21.39 41.00 -3.94
N ARG A 228 -20.82 40.60 -2.79
CA ARG A 228 -20.41 41.53 -1.74
C ARG A 228 -19.28 42.46 -2.18
N THR A 229 -18.43 42.01 -3.11
CA THR A 229 -17.41 42.86 -3.71
C THR A 229 -18.05 44.03 -4.46
N PHE A 230 -19.12 43.80 -5.23
CA PHE A 230 -19.79 44.89 -5.96
C PHE A 230 -20.46 45.90 -5.04
N PHE A 231 -20.97 45.46 -3.88
CA PHE A 231 -21.46 46.39 -2.85
C PHE A 231 -20.32 47.21 -2.25
N TRP A 232 -19.22 46.56 -1.89
CA TRP A 232 -18.02 47.24 -1.40
C TRP A 232 -17.53 48.28 -2.43
N LEU A 233 -17.44 47.92 -3.71
CA LEU A 233 -17.06 48.84 -4.78
C LEU A 233 -18.03 50.02 -4.91
N LYS A 234 -19.34 49.76 -4.81
CA LYS A 234 -20.38 50.80 -4.87
C LYS A 234 -20.28 51.78 -3.70
N ASP A 235 -20.02 51.28 -2.49
CA ASP A 235 -19.77 52.10 -1.31
C ASP A 235 -18.51 52.96 -1.46
N HIS A 236 -17.56 52.54 -2.31
CA HIS A 236 -16.34 53.28 -2.66
C HIS A 236 -16.46 54.09 -3.96
N GLY A 237 -17.68 54.33 -4.44
CA GLY A 237 -17.97 55.24 -5.55
C GLY A 237 -17.98 54.60 -6.95
N ALA A 238 -17.87 53.28 -7.06
CA ALA A 238 -18.07 52.59 -8.34
C ALA A 238 -19.56 52.59 -8.73
N SER A 239 -19.84 52.71 -10.03
CA SER A 239 -21.19 52.59 -10.57
C SER A 239 -21.21 51.62 -11.75
N PHE A 240 -22.22 50.76 -11.75
CA PHE A 240 -22.46 49.75 -12.77
C PHE A 240 -23.88 49.94 -13.30
N ASP A 241 -24.04 49.89 -14.62
CA ASP A 241 -25.35 49.89 -15.26
C ASP A 241 -26.06 48.55 -15.00
N GLN A 242 -25.30 47.46 -15.13
CA GLN A 242 -25.73 46.10 -14.81
C GLN A 242 -24.56 45.26 -14.27
N VAL A 243 -24.88 44.29 -13.43
CA VAL A 243 -23.95 43.27 -12.93
C VAL A 243 -24.47 41.91 -13.36
N PHE A 244 -23.73 41.24 -14.24
CA PHE A 244 -24.02 39.88 -14.68
C PHE A 244 -23.49 38.89 -13.64
N VAL A 245 -24.36 38.06 -13.10
CA VAL A 245 -24.03 37.10 -12.05
C VAL A 245 -24.10 35.70 -12.63
N SER A 246 -22.95 35.13 -12.98
CA SER A 246 -22.88 33.75 -13.42
C SER A 246 -22.85 32.84 -12.19
N ASP A 247 -23.95 32.14 -11.95
CA ASP A 247 -24.16 31.31 -10.78
C ASP A 247 -24.10 29.83 -11.16
N ALA A 248 -22.93 29.25 -10.92
CA ALA A 248 -22.64 27.84 -11.09
C ALA A 248 -22.74 27.07 -9.76
N GLY A 249 -23.55 27.54 -8.80
CA GLY A 249 -23.84 26.86 -7.54
C GLY A 249 -24.44 25.46 -7.73
N LYS A 250 -24.10 24.51 -6.86
CA LYS A 250 -24.60 23.12 -6.95
C LYS A 250 -25.92 23.00 -6.18
N PRO A 251 -26.99 22.47 -6.80
CA PRO A 251 -28.19 22.11 -6.05
C PRO A 251 -27.84 21.14 -4.93
N PHE A 252 -28.31 21.43 -3.71
CA PHE A 252 -28.04 20.59 -2.55
C PHE A 252 -28.51 19.15 -2.79
N GLN A 253 -27.57 18.20 -2.85
CA GLN A 253 -27.91 16.78 -3.06
C GLN A 253 -28.35 16.14 -1.74
N ILE A 254 -29.54 15.53 -1.74
CA ILE A 254 -30.03 14.72 -0.63
C ILE A 254 -29.31 13.36 -0.68
N LEU A 255 -28.48 13.08 0.32
CA LEU A 255 -27.82 11.78 0.46
C LEU A 255 -28.85 10.76 0.97
N THR A 256 -29.06 9.66 0.25
CA THR A 256 -30.10 8.68 0.60
C THR A 256 -29.63 7.54 1.50
N GLU A 257 -28.33 7.37 1.79
CA GLU A 257 -27.85 6.35 2.74
C GLU A 257 -26.36 6.54 3.11
N GLY A 258 -26.01 6.27 4.38
CA GLY A 258 -24.64 6.10 4.87
C GLY A 258 -24.30 6.87 6.15
N ALA A 259 -23.77 6.17 7.17
CA ALA A 259 -23.09 6.81 8.28
C ALA A 259 -21.81 7.47 7.74
N LEU A 260 -21.83 8.79 7.55
CA LEU A 260 -20.63 9.54 7.20
C LEU A 260 -19.62 9.41 8.35
N GLY A 261 -18.40 8.96 8.06
CA GLY A 261 -17.30 9.05 9.02
C GLY A 261 -16.98 10.50 9.37
N PHE A 262 -16.18 10.73 10.42
CA PHE A 262 -15.89 12.08 10.95
C PHE A 262 -15.50 13.10 9.87
N VAL A 263 -14.57 12.75 8.97
CA VAL A 263 -14.15 13.62 7.86
C VAL A 263 -15.30 13.90 6.88
N GLY A 264 -16.06 12.86 6.51
CA GLY A 264 -17.22 13.00 5.63
C GLY A 264 -18.31 13.90 6.23
N GLN A 265 -18.50 13.84 7.55
CA GLN A 265 -19.43 14.71 8.26
C GLN A 265 -18.97 16.17 8.26
N MET A 266 -17.66 16.44 8.46
CA MET A 266 -17.13 17.81 8.40
C MET A 266 -17.28 18.43 7.01
N VAL A 267 -16.92 17.69 5.96
CA VAL A 267 -17.14 18.13 4.56
C VAL A 267 -18.62 18.42 4.33
N ARG A 268 -19.50 17.53 4.79
CA ARG A 268 -20.94 17.70 4.63
C ARG A 268 -21.49 18.92 5.39
N ALA A 269 -21.01 19.18 6.60
CA ALA A 269 -21.40 20.34 7.38
C ALA A 269 -20.97 21.65 6.68
N SER A 270 -19.75 21.69 6.13
CA SER A 270 -19.28 22.83 5.33
C SER A 270 -20.13 23.05 4.08
N GLU A 271 -20.46 21.98 3.33
CA GLU A 271 -21.37 22.07 2.17
C GLU A 271 -22.74 22.64 2.54
N ILE A 272 -23.33 22.22 3.68
CA ILE A 272 -24.62 22.73 4.16
C ILE A 272 -24.52 24.23 4.50
N SER A 273 -23.48 24.63 5.22
CA SER A 273 -23.30 26.04 5.59
C SER A 273 -23.09 26.93 4.36
N MET A 274 -22.29 26.49 3.39
CA MET A 274 -22.07 27.21 2.13
C MET A 274 -23.36 27.32 1.31
N ASP A 275 -24.14 26.24 1.21
CA ASP A 275 -25.46 26.27 0.54
C ASP A 275 -26.40 27.28 1.20
N ARG A 276 -26.42 27.33 2.54
CA ARG A 276 -27.25 28.31 3.25
C ARG A 276 -26.77 29.75 3.03
N VAL A 277 -25.46 29.99 3.02
CA VAL A 277 -24.90 31.31 2.69
C VAL A 277 -25.31 31.72 1.27
N TRP A 278 -25.17 30.82 0.29
CA TRP A 278 -25.60 31.07 -1.09
C TRP A 278 -27.09 31.43 -1.19
N GLN A 279 -27.97 30.71 -0.48
CA GLN A 279 -29.42 31.03 -0.44
C GLN A 279 -29.67 32.43 0.12
N LEU A 280 -28.98 32.81 1.21
CA LEU A 280 -29.16 34.13 1.83
C LEU A 280 -28.68 35.27 0.93
N GLU A 281 -27.56 35.10 0.24
CA GLU A 281 -27.10 36.10 -0.74
C GLU A 281 -28.07 36.16 -1.93
N GLN A 282 -28.56 35.02 -2.41
CA GLN A 282 -29.57 34.98 -3.48
C GLN A 282 -30.85 35.72 -3.09
N GLU A 283 -31.44 35.43 -1.92
CA GLU A 283 -32.64 36.09 -1.39
C GLU A 283 -32.43 37.61 -1.26
N ARG A 284 -31.25 38.03 -0.81
CA ARG A 284 -30.91 39.45 -0.63
C ARG A 284 -30.75 40.18 -1.95
N PHE A 285 -30.11 39.57 -2.94
CA PHE A 285 -29.69 40.28 -4.16
C PHE A 285 -30.60 40.08 -5.36
N HIS A 286 -31.40 39.02 -5.43
CA HIS A 286 -32.39 38.85 -6.52
C HIS A 286 -33.37 40.02 -6.60
N SER A 287 -33.68 40.64 -5.47
CA SER A 287 -34.57 41.80 -5.41
C SER A 287 -33.88 43.14 -5.69
N THR A 288 -32.56 43.15 -5.86
CA THR A 288 -31.80 44.39 -6.06
C THR A 288 -31.76 44.78 -7.55
N PRO A 289 -32.23 45.99 -7.93
CA PRO A 289 -32.18 46.43 -9.32
C PRO A 289 -30.75 46.49 -9.85
N GLY A 290 -30.56 46.04 -11.10
CA GLY A 290 -29.27 46.07 -11.80
C GLY A 290 -28.45 44.78 -11.72
N PHE A 291 -28.90 43.75 -11.00
CA PHE A 291 -28.28 42.43 -11.02
C PHE A 291 -29.07 41.49 -11.94
N VAL A 292 -28.38 40.84 -12.86
CA VAL A 292 -28.95 39.86 -13.80
C VAL A 292 -28.31 38.50 -13.51
N PHE A 293 -29.11 37.52 -13.13
CA PHE A 293 -28.60 36.21 -12.69
C PHE A 293 -28.66 35.19 -13.83
N PHE A 294 -27.56 34.47 -14.04
CA PHE A 294 -27.47 33.31 -14.92
C PHE A 294 -27.27 32.05 -14.08
N PRO A 295 -28.34 31.52 -13.46
CA PRO A 295 -28.24 30.36 -12.60
C PRO A 295 -28.18 29.08 -13.43
N MET A 296 -27.20 28.23 -13.15
CA MET A 296 -27.06 26.91 -13.77
C MET A 296 -28.28 26.01 -13.50
N THR A 297 -29.11 26.32 -12.50
CA THR A 297 -30.37 25.60 -12.25
C THR A 297 -31.47 25.92 -13.25
N ASN A 298 -31.34 26.99 -14.04
CA ASN A 298 -32.35 27.34 -15.03
C ASN A 298 -32.33 26.33 -16.19
N MET A 299 -33.50 25.86 -16.60
CA MET A 299 -33.65 25.00 -17.77
C MET A 299 -34.30 25.79 -18.90
N VAL A 300 -33.71 25.71 -20.09
CA VAL A 300 -34.23 26.35 -21.29
C VAL A 300 -35.13 25.36 -22.01
N GLU A 301 -36.43 25.67 -22.13
CA GLU A 301 -37.35 24.86 -22.90
C GLU A 301 -37.11 25.04 -24.40
N LEU A 302 -37.31 23.98 -25.18
CA LEU A 302 -37.12 24.00 -26.64
C LEU A 302 -38.11 24.92 -27.36
N GLU A 303 -39.22 25.27 -26.69
CA GLU A 303 -40.19 26.26 -27.17
C GLU A 303 -39.63 27.70 -27.11
N ASP A 304 -38.86 28.02 -26.05
CA ASP A 304 -38.22 29.32 -25.87
C ASP A 304 -36.95 29.46 -26.73
N ASP A 305 -36.25 28.34 -26.93
CA ASP A 305 -35.05 28.28 -27.75
C ASP A 305 -34.90 26.92 -28.45
N PRO A 306 -35.26 26.83 -29.74
CA PRO A 306 -35.17 25.59 -30.51
C PRO A 306 -33.74 25.05 -30.67
N THR A 307 -32.73 25.88 -30.39
CA THR A 307 -31.31 25.51 -30.51
C THR A 307 -30.70 25.06 -29.18
N ALA A 308 -31.43 25.17 -28.07
CA ALA A 308 -30.97 24.73 -26.75
C ALA A 308 -30.78 23.21 -26.70
N MET A 309 -29.96 22.76 -25.75
CA MET A 309 -29.84 21.34 -25.46
C MET A 309 -31.17 20.78 -24.96
N HIS A 310 -31.42 19.50 -25.21
CA HIS A 310 -32.65 18.87 -24.72
C HIS A 310 -32.74 18.96 -23.17
N PRO A 311 -33.90 19.30 -22.57
CA PRO A 311 -34.02 19.51 -21.11
C PRO A 311 -33.52 18.34 -20.25
N VAL A 312 -33.71 17.10 -20.72
CA VAL A 312 -33.19 15.88 -20.08
C VAL A 312 -31.64 15.86 -19.96
N ILE A 313 -30.92 16.50 -20.88
CA ILE A 313 -29.47 16.67 -20.80
C ILE A 313 -29.15 17.78 -19.80
N GLN A 314 -29.85 18.92 -19.88
CA GLN A 314 -29.65 20.06 -18.98
C GLN A 314 -29.81 19.66 -17.50
N ALA A 315 -30.83 18.84 -17.18
CA ALA A 315 -31.05 18.32 -15.84
C ALA A 315 -29.85 17.50 -15.29
N GLU A 316 -29.15 16.75 -16.16
CA GLU A 316 -27.96 16.00 -15.75
C GLU A 316 -26.72 16.90 -15.64
N VAL A 317 -26.62 17.95 -16.47
CA VAL A 317 -25.53 18.95 -16.40
C VAL A 317 -25.50 19.62 -15.02
N GLN A 318 -26.67 19.94 -14.46
CA GLN A 318 -26.80 20.52 -13.12
C GLN A 318 -26.24 19.61 -12.02
N GLY A 319 -26.31 18.30 -12.24
CA GLY A 319 -25.84 17.27 -11.32
C GLY A 319 -24.35 16.96 -11.40
N ILE A 320 -23.61 17.53 -12.38
CA ILE A 320 -22.18 17.28 -12.55
C ILE A 320 -21.42 17.72 -11.29
N ARG A 321 -20.41 16.93 -10.92
CA ARG A 321 -19.56 17.14 -9.74
C ARG A 321 -18.71 18.42 -9.85
N THR A 322 -18.25 18.92 -8.70
CA THR A 322 -17.45 20.15 -8.56
C THR A 322 -15.96 19.88 -8.33
N ASP A 323 -15.54 18.61 -8.34
CA ASP A 323 -14.17 18.22 -8.02
C ASP A 323 -13.17 18.76 -9.07
N LEU A 324 -11.93 19.06 -8.67
CA LEU A 324 -10.85 19.46 -9.59
C LEU A 324 -10.21 18.23 -10.29
N ASP A 325 -11.02 17.23 -10.65
CA ASP A 325 -10.57 16.00 -11.32
C ASP A 325 -10.77 16.07 -12.85
N HIS A 326 -10.46 15.01 -13.59
CA HIS A 326 -10.58 14.99 -15.05
C HIS A 326 -12.03 15.11 -15.56
N PHE A 327 -12.31 16.07 -16.46
CA PHE A 327 -13.57 16.15 -17.21
C PHE A 327 -13.41 15.65 -18.65
N SER A 328 -14.32 14.78 -19.08
CA SER A 328 -14.45 14.30 -20.45
C SER A 328 -14.88 15.39 -21.43
N ASN A 329 -14.65 15.17 -22.72
CA ASN A 329 -15.09 16.08 -23.79
C ASN A 329 -16.60 16.36 -23.74
N LEU A 330 -17.41 15.36 -23.38
CA LEU A 330 -18.86 15.49 -23.27
C LEU A 330 -19.26 16.41 -22.10
N GLU A 331 -18.64 16.23 -20.93
CA GLU A 331 -18.89 17.09 -19.76
C GLU A 331 -18.47 18.55 -20.04
N VAL A 332 -17.30 18.73 -20.64
CA VAL A 332 -16.78 20.05 -21.05
C VAL A 332 -17.74 20.75 -22.00
N THR A 333 -18.17 20.05 -23.04
CA THR A 333 -19.06 20.61 -24.07
C THR A 333 -20.43 20.94 -23.48
N ALA A 334 -21.02 20.03 -22.71
CA ALA A 334 -22.34 20.22 -22.13
C ALA A 334 -22.37 21.39 -21.13
N LEU A 335 -21.35 21.55 -20.29
CA LEU A 335 -21.29 22.67 -19.33
C LEU A 335 -21.12 24.03 -20.00
N ALA A 336 -20.24 24.12 -21.00
CA ALA A 336 -20.03 25.35 -21.75
C ALA A 336 -21.29 25.75 -22.55
N MET A 337 -21.92 24.79 -23.23
CA MET A 337 -23.18 25.04 -23.95
C MET A 337 -24.30 25.47 -23.00
N HIS A 338 -24.40 24.86 -21.82
CA HIS A 338 -25.41 25.22 -20.83
C HIS A 338 -25.23 26.65 -20.30
N GLY A 339 -23.98 27.08 -20.06
CA GLY A 339 -23.69 28.47 -19.68
C GLY A 339 -24.13 29.47 -20.75
N TYR A 340 -23.86 29.14 -22.02
CA TYR A 340 -24.25 29.98 -23.15
C TYR A 340 -25.77 30.07 -23.30
N GLU A 341 -26.48 28.93 -23.30
CA GLU A 341 -27.94 28.89 -23.53
C GLU A 341 -28.73 29.55 -22.40
N VAL A 342 -28.32 29.36 -21.14
CA VAL A 342 -28.98 30.00 -19.99
C VAL A 342 -28.78 31.51 -20.04
N SER A 343 -27.55 31.98 -20.30
CA SER A 343 -27.27 33.41 -20.41
C SER A 343 -28.10 34.07 -21.51
N ARG A 344 -28.21 33.39 -22.66
CA ARG A 344 -29.04 33.84 -23.77
C ARG A 344 -30.52 33.88 -23.41
N ASN A 345 -31.05 32.83 -22.79
CA ASN A 345 -32.47 32.76 -22.42
C ASN A 345 -32.82 33.88 -21.42
N VAL A 346 -32.04 34.03 -20.35
CA VAL A 346 -32.28 35.08 -19.33
C VAL A 346 -32.22 36.47 -19.97
N CYS A 347 -31.21 36.75 -20.79
CA CYS A 347 -31.10 38.06 -21.45
C CYS A 347 -32.28 38.35 -22.39
N ARG A 348 -32.84 37.30 -23.03
CA ARG A 348 -34.03 37.40 -23.89
C ARG A 348 -35.29 37.67 -23.07
N GLN A 349 -35.49 36.95 -21.97
CA GLN A 349 -36.67 37.07 -21.10
C GLN A 349 -36.71 38.41 -20.36
N GLU A 350 -35.58 38.86 -19.83
CA GLU A 350 -35.48 40.10 -19.05
C GLU A 350 -35.25 41.35 -19.93
N LYS A 351 -35.10 41.19 -21.26
CA LYS A 351 -34.79 42.26 -22.22
C LYS A 351 -33.62 43.15 -21.78
N VAL A 352 -32.58 42.49 -21.25
CA VAL A 352 -31.39 43.11 -20.64
C VAL A 352 -30.71 44.12 -21.57
N PHE A 353 -30.69 43.81 -22.87
CA PHE A 353 -30.11 44.63 -23.94
C PHE A 353 -31.18 45.31 -24.82
N GLY A 354 -32.39 45.47 -24.31
CA GLY A 354 -33.51 46.08 -25.04
C GLY A 354 -33.97 45.21 -26.23
N ASP A 355 -34.10 45.83 -27.40
CA ASP A 355 -34.56 45.20 -28.65
C ASP A 355 -33.41 44.63 -29.51
N GLN A 356 -32.19 44.53 -28.97
CA GLN A 356 -31.06 43.94 -29.70
C GLN A 356 -31.35 42.47 -30.04
N GLU A 357 -31.22 42.10 -31.32
CA GLU A 357 -31.35 40.70 -31.75
C GLU A 357 -30.20 39.87 -31.16
N LEU A 358 -30.56 38.93 -30.28
CA LEU A 358 -29.62 38.00 -29.67
C LEU A 358 -29.27 36.85 -30.65
N PRO A 359 -28.04 36.29 -30.60
CA PRO A 359 -27.61 35.24 -31.51
C PRO A 359 -28.55 34.02 -31.53
N ALA A 360 -29.11 33.73 -32.71
CA ALA A 360 -29.98 32.57 -32.95
C ALA A 360 -29.21 31.30 -33.39
N CYS A 361 -27.87 31.31 -33.32
CA CYS A 361 -27.04 30.16 -33.65
C CYS A 361 -27.10 29.08 -32.53
N PRO A 362 -26.71 27.83 -32.81
CA PRO A 362 -26.53 26.83 -31.75
C PRO A 362 -25.62 27.34 -30.62
N PRO A 363 -25.88 26.97 -29.35
CA PRO A 363 -25.01 27.30 -28.23
C PRO A 363 -23.57 26.87 -28.51
N TRP A 364 -22.63 27.71 -28.11
CA TRP A 364 -21.22 27.43 -28.36
C TRP A 364 -20.74 26.24 -27.51
N GLY A 365 -20.06 25.30 -28.18
CA GLY A 365 -19.30 24.22 -27.55
C GLY A 365 -17.87 24.22 -28.07
N PRO A 366 -16.85 24.01 -27.20
CA PRO A 366 -15.45 23.98 -27.62
C PRO A 366 -15.19 22.85 -28.63
N LYS A 367 -14.45 23.17 -29.71
CA LYS A 367 -14.10 22.22 -30.78
C LYS A 367 -12.99 21.26 -30.33
N LEU A 368 -13.36 20.19 -29.62
CA LEU A 368 -12.42 19.17 -29.15
C LEU A 368 -12.11 18.16 -30.27
N LYS A 369 -10.82 17.83 -30.46
CA LYS A 369 -10.38 16.81 -31.44
C LYS A 369 -11.04 15.47 -31.08
N LEU A 370 -11.88 14.94 -31.97
CA LEU A 370 -12.77 13.77 -31.83
C LEU A 370 -14.12 14.05 -31.12
N ALA A 371 -15.07 14.60 -31.86
CA ALA A 371 -16.34 13.95 -32.26
C ALA A 371 -17.12 14.96 -33.11
N GLU A 372 -17.73 14.51 -34.21
CA GLU A 372 -18.81 15.26 -34.87
C GLU A 372 -19.79 15.73 -33.79
N SER A 373 -20.20 17.00 -33.83
CA SER A 373 -21.04 17.65 -32.80
C SER A 373 -22.13 16.69 -32.30
N PRO A 374 -21.97 16.07 -31.11
CA PRO A 374 -22.85 14.97 -30.70
C PRO A 374 -24.29 15.44 -30.57
N LEU A 375 -24.51 16.72 -30.33
CA LEU A 375 -25.77 17.27 -29.84
C LEU A 375 -26.68 17.81 -30.95
N ALA A 376 -26.35 17.61 -32.23
CA ALA A 376 -27.26 17.92 -33.33
C ALA A 376 -28.49 16.99 -33.28
N ALA A 377 -29.68 17.59 -33.25
CA ALA A 377 -30.95 16.87 -33.15
C ALA A 377 -31.18 15.97 -34.38
N GLU A 378 -30.79 14.70 -34.32
CA GLU A 378 -31.17 13.73 -35.33
C GLU A 378 -32.60 13.25 -35.13
N THR A 379 -33.34 13.27 -36.24
CA THR A 379 -34.69 12.75 -36.38
C THR A 379 -34.64 11.23 -36.28
N ARG A 380 -35.41 10.67 -35.35
CA ARG A 380 -35.46 9.22 -35.09
C ARG A 380 -35.92 8.47 -36.33
N GLU A 381 -35.19 7.44 -36.76
CA GLU A 381 -35.73 6.47 -37.71
C GLU A 381 -36.88 5.68 -37.04
N PRO A 382 -38.09 5.67 -37.61
CA PRO A 382 -39.21 4.95 -37.03
C PRO A 382 -38.96 3.44 -37.12
N GLY A 383 -38.62 2.80 -35.98
CA GLY A 383 -38.43 1.35 -35.87
C GLY A 383 -37.22 0.88 -35.06
N SER A 384 -36.30 1.78 -34.68
CA SER A 384 -35.11 1.40 -33.90
C SER A 384 -35.44 1.23 -32.40
N HIS A 385 -34.97 0.12 -31.82
CA HIS A 385 -35.03 -0.14 -30.36
C HIS A 385 -33.94 0.62 -29.58
N GLU A 386 -33.10 1.42 -30.27
CA GLU A 386 -32.04 2.19 -29.63
C GLU A 386 -32.62 3.38 -28.84
N PRO A 387 -32.03 3.69 -27.67
CA PRO A 387 -32.46 4.87 -26.89
C PRO A 387 -32.20 6.15 -27.70
N ALA A 388 -33.09 7.14 -27.57
CA ALA A 388 -32.92 8.43 -28.20
C ALA A 388 -31.55 9.05 -27.87
N HIS A 389 -31.01 9.86 -28.78
CA HIS A 389 -29.67 10.43 -28.63
C HIS A 389 -29.50 11.19 -27.29
N ALA A 390 -30.48 12.02 -26.95
CA ALA A 390 -30.52 12.74 -25.67
C ALA A 390 -30.53 11.79 -24.45
N THR A 391 -31.20 10.64 -24.53
CA THR A 391 -31.21 9.62 -23.49
C THR A 391 -29.83 8.97 -23.32
N ARG A 392 -29.09 8.74 -24.42
CA ARG A 392 -27.74 8.17 -24.36
C ARG A 392 -26.76 9.13 -23.67
N ILE A 393 -26.76 10.40 -24.08
CA ILE A 393 -25.94 11.46 -23.45
C ILE A 393 -26.30 11.62 -21.98
N SER A 394 -27.60 11.73 -21.66
CA SER A 394 -28.06 11.88 -20.27
C SER A 394 -27.59 10.73 -19.39
N ARG A 395 -27.65 9.48 -19.86
CA ARG A 395 -27.14 8.32 -19.11
C ARG A 395 -25.63 8.36 -18.88
N GLU A 396 -24.87 8.94 -19.81
CA GLU A 396 -23.42 9.11 -19.68
C GLU A 396 -23.11 10.21 -18.66
N LEU A 397 -23.70 11.40 -18.81
CA LEU A 397 -23.57 12.53 -17.88
C LEU A 397 -24.06 12.20 -16.47
N ARG A 398 -25.08 11.35 -16.33
CA ARG A 398 -25.56 10.93 -15.01
C ARG A 398 -24.48 10.24 -14.19
N LYS A 399 -23.54 9.52 -14.84
CA LYS A 399 -22.40 8.89 -14.15
C LYS A 399 -21.42 9.93 -13.60
N SER A 400 -21.37 11.12 -14.19
CA SER A 400 -20.50 12.25 -13.81
C SER A 400 -20.89 12.92 -12.50
N SER A 401 -22.11 12.68 -12.01
CA SER A 401 -22.59 13.18 -10.71
C SER A 401 -21.93 12.49 -9.51
N ARG A 402 -21.36 11.28 -9.69
CA ARG A 402 -20.76 10.49 -8.61
C ARG A 402 -19.30 10.90 -8.37
N ARG A 403 -18.94 11.16 -7.09
CA ARG A 403 -17.55 11.38 -6.67
C ARG A 403 -16.72 10.10 -6.88
N ARG A 404 -15.63 10.19 -7.64
CA ARG A 404 -14.68 9.07 -7.84
C ARG A 404 -13.69 9.05 -6.68
N ILE A 405 -13.92 8.21 -5.68
CA ILE A 405 -13.08 8.14 -4.46
C ILE A 405 -11.96 7.11 -4.60
N TRP A 406 -12.23 5.95 -5.21
CA TRP A 406 -11.28 4.81 -5.25
C TRP A 406 -10.39 4.75 -6.49
N GLY A 407 -10.72 5.47 -7.57
CA GLY A 407 -9.86 5.58 -8.76
C GLY A 407 -8.67 6.51 -8.58
N THR A 408 -8.47 7.04 -7.37
CA THR A 408 -7.58 8.18 -7.11
C THR A 408 -6.16 7.78 -6.74
N LEU A 409 -5.90 6.56 -6.25
CA LEU A 409 -4.59 6.18 -5.71
C LEU A 409 -3.64 5.54 -6.74
N LEU A 410 -4.17 4.93 -7.79
CA LEU A 410 -3.37 4.21 -8.80
C LEU A 410 -3.65 4.77 -10.21
N ASP A 411 -2.60 5.28 -10.83
CA ASP A 411 -2.57 5.75 -12.20
C ASP A 411 -1.22 5.35 -12.82
N TRP A 412 -1.26 4.62 -13.93
CA TRP A 412 -0.06 4.09 -14.59
C TRP A 412 0.83 5.19 -15.16
N LEU A 413 0.28 6.38 -15.40
CA LEU A 413 1.01 7.54 -15.89
C LEU A 413 1.66 8.38 -14.78
N ASP A 414 1.43 8.04 -13.51
CA ASP A 414 1.94 8.81 -12.37
C ASP A 414 2.91 7.99 -11.50
N TRP A 415 4.05 8.59 -11.14
CA TRP A 415 5.13 7.91 -10.42
C TRP A 415 4.77 7.40 -9.01
N PRO A 416 3.92 8.06 -8.19
CA PRO A 416 3.62 7.58 -6.83
C PRO A 416 2.93 6.21 -6.84
N SER A 417 2.21 5.88 -7.91
CA SER A 417 1.52 4.60 -8.03
C SER A 417 2.50 3.43 -8.05
N TYR A 418 3.68 3.58 -8.66
CA TYR A 418 4.73 2.56 -8.63
C TYR A 418 5.30 2.35 -7.22
N ILE A 419 5.40 3.43 -6.42
CA ILE A 419 5.80 3.33 -5.01
C ILE A 419 4.73 2.58 -4.21
N TYR A 420 3.46 2.88 -4.44
CA TYR A 420 2.37 2.16 -3.77
C TYR A 420 2.33 0.68 -4.13
N VAL A 421 2.59 0.32 -5.39
CA VAL A 421 2.73 -1.08 -5.81
C VAL A 421 3.92 -1.75 -5.12
N ALA A 422 5.08 -1.08 -5.02
CA ALA A 422 6.24 -1.60 -4.31
C ALA A 422 5.95 -1.81 -2.81
N ILE A 423 5.29 -0.86 -2.15
CA ILE A 423 4.88 -0.97 -0.74
C ILE A 423 3.88 -2.13 -0.58
N ALA A 424 2.89 -2.24 -1.47
CA ALA A 424 1.93 -3.34 -1.45
C ALA A 424 2.61 -4.70 -1.63
N PHE A 425 3.62 -4.80 -2.51
CA PHE A 425 4.43 -6.01 -2.66
C PHE A 425 5.17 -6.37 -1.37
N VAL A 426 5.77 -5.38 -0.69
CA VAL A 426 6.45 -5.61 0.59
C VAL A 426 5.45 -6.11 1.65
N ILE A 427 4.28 -5.47 1.76
CA ILE A 427 3.30 -5.79 2.82
C ILE A 427 2.55 -7.10 2.54
N LEU A 428 2.19 -7.39 1.29
CA LEU A 428 1.36 -8.53 0.94
C LEU A 428 2.15 -9.79 0.60
N ILE A 429 3.42 -9.66 0.19
CA ILE A 429 4.23 -10.80 -0.25
C ILE A 429 5.44 -10.99 0.67
N LEU A 430 6.31 -9.99 0.80
CA LEU A 430 7.56 -10.15 1.55
C LEU A 430 7.33 -10.30 3.05
N ALA A 431 6.45 -9.49 3.65
CA ALA A 431 6.20 -9.54 5.08
C ALA A 431 5.55 -10.85 5.54
N PRO A 432 4.50 -11.40 4.90
CA PRO A 432 3.95 -12.70 5.26
C PRO A 432 4.96 -13.83 5.05
N TYR A 433 5.77 -13.78 3.99
CA TYR A 433 6.83 -14.75 3.76
C TYR A 433 7.88 -14.72 4.88
N LYS A 434 8.35 -13.54 5.27
CA LYS A 434 9.31 -13.38 6.38
C LYS A 434 8.71 -13.80 7.72
N PHE A 435 7.43 -13.48 7.95
CA PHE A 435 6.71 -13.91 9.14
C PHE A 435 6.59 -15.44 9.21
N TYR A 436 6.31 -16.09 8.07
CA TYR A 436 6.26 -17.54 7.96
C TYR A 436 7.62 -18.19 8.24
N GLN A 437 8.71 -17.65 7.67
CA GLN A 437 10.07 -18.10 7.99
C GLN A 437 10.38 -17.98 9.49
N PHE A 438 10.04 -16.84 10.09
CA PHE A 438 10.25 -16.61 11.52
C PHE A 438 9.42 -17.57 12.38
N TYR A 439 8.17 -17.84 11.98
CA TYR A 439 7.30 -18.80 12.65
C TYR A 439 7.90 -20.21 12.66
N GLN A 440 8.44 -20.67 11.52
CA GLN A 440 9.12 -21.97 11.45
C GLN A 440 10.31 -22.05 12.41
N ILE A 441 11.19 -21.04 12.42
CA ILE A 441 12.34 -20.97 13.33
C ILE A 441 11.89 -20.99 14.81
N SER A 442 10.82 -20.27 15.14
CA SER A 442 10.28 -20.23 16.50
C SER A 442 9.76 -21.60 16.98
N GLN A 443 9.18 -22.40 16.09
CA GLN A 443 8.75 -23.76 16.43
C GLN A 443 9.93 -24.68 16.73
N THR A 444 11.01 -24.60 15.96
CA THR A 444 12.25 -25.34 16.23
C THR A 444 12.83 -24.96 17.60
N GLN A 445 12.82 -23.67 17.96
CA GLN A 445 13.30 -23.21 19.27
C GLN A 445 12.45 -23.70 20.46
N LYS A 446 11.13 -23.82 20.30
CA LYS A 446 10.26 -24.41 21.35
C LYS A 446 10.59 -25.87 21.63
N MET A 447 10.98 -26.62 20.60
CA MET A 447 11.42 -28.01 20.74
C MET A 447 12.69 -28.10 21.57
N ILE A 448 13.68 -27.23 21.29
CA ILE A 448 14.94 -27.15 22.02
C ILE A 448 14.69 -26.90 23.52
N ILE A 449 13.84 -25.92 23.85
CA ILE A 449 13.52 -25.58 25.24
C ILE A 449 12.81 -26.73 25.97
N THR A 450 11.95 -27.48 25.27
CA THR A 450 11.24 -28.62 25.87
C THR A 450 12.18 -29.80 26.10
N ALA A 451 13.16 -29.99 25.20
CA ALA A 451 14.08 -31.11 25.25
C ALA A 451 15.24 -30.89 26.25
N ILE A 452 15.74 -29.64 26.40
CA ILE A 452 16.70 -29.27 27.46
C ILE A 452 16.11 -29.53 28.87
N LYS A 453 14.80 -29.32 29.05
CA LYS A 453 14.12 -29.61 30.33
C LYS A 453 14.12 -31.09 30.70
N LEU A 454 14.36 -32.00 29.74
CA LEU A 454 14.38 -33.46 29.96
C LEU A 454 15.77 -34.02 30.29
N GLY A 455 16.83 -33.18 30.27
CA GLY A 455 18.15 -33.50 30.85
C GLY A 455 19.07 -34.39 30.01
N ASP A 456 18.92 -34.40 28.69
CA ASP A 456 19.76 -35.22 27.79
C ASP A 456 20.91 -34.40 27.18
N ASN A 457 22.16 -34.85 27.39
CA ASN A 457 23.38 -34.13 27.00
C ASN A 457 23.68 -34.24 25.49
N ASP A 458 23.02 -35.15 24.76
CA ASP A 458 23.30 -35.43 23.34
C ASP A 458 22.44 -34.63 22.34
N ILE A 459 21.46 -33.86 22.82
CA ILE A 459 20.58 -33.05 21.96
C ILE A 459 21.33 -31.94 21.21
N HIS A 460 22.37 -31.36 21.80
CA HIS A 460 23.19 -30.37 21.10
C HIS A 460 23.82 -30.96 19.84
N GLN A 461 24.23 -32.23 19.90
CA GLN A 461 24.79 -32.93 18.75
C GLN A 461 23.72 -33.26 17.71
N ILE A 462 22.48 -33.58 18.12
CA ILE A 462 21.35 -33.76 17.19
C ILE A 462 21.03 -32.45 16.47
N LEU A 463 21.10 -31.31 17.16
CA LEU A 463 20.90 -29.98 16.54
C LEU A 463 22.01 -29.62 15.55
N ASP A 464 23.26 -29.97 15.88
CA ASP A 464 24.38 -29.84 14.95
C ASP A 464 24.15 -30.72 13.71
N LEU A 465 23.68 -31.96 13.89
CA LEU A 465 23.32 -32.84 12.77
C LEU A 465 22.15 -32.31 11.94
N VAL A 466 21.16 -31.66 12.54
CA VAL A 466 20.04 -31.02 11.80
C VAL A 466 20.53 -29.85 10.93
N THR A 467 21.60 -29.17 11.34
CA THR A 467 22.10 -27.95 10.68
C THR A 467 23.32 -28.16 9.78
N ILE A 468 24.11 -29.21 10.03
CA ILE A 468 25.37 -29.53 9.34
C ILE A 468 25.27 -30.96 8.79
N ASP A 469 25.71 -31.16 7.54
CA ASP A 469 25.81 -32.50 6.95
C ASP A 469 27.01 -33.26 7.55
N PRO A 470 26.80 -34.34 8.33
CA PRO A 470 27.89 -35.07 8.99
C PRO A 470 28.82 -35.81 8.01
N THR A 471 28.37 -36.00 6.77
CA THR A 471 29.15 -36.70 5.72
C THR A 471 30.15 -35.78 5.02
N GLN A 472 30.05 -34.47 5.23
CA GLN A 472 30.96 -33.49 4.65
C GLN A 472 32.40 -33.72 5.17
N ASN A 473 33.38 -33.78 4.25
CA ASN A 473 34.80 -34.04 4.55
C ASN A 473 35.07 -35.39 5.25
N TRP A 474 34.34 -36.45 4.89
CA TRP A 474 34.56 -37.78 5.43
C TRP A 474 35.94 -38.37 5.05
N VAL A 475 36.73 -38.76 6.05
CA VAL A 475 37.99 -39.51 5.88
C VAL A 475 37.87 -40.80 6.69
N SER A 476 37.88 -41.96 6.01
CA SER A 476 37.74 -43.25 6.67
C SER A 476 39.02 -43.64 7.40
N ALA A 477 38.88 -44.14 8.62
CA ALA A 477 39.93 -44.81 9.38
C ALA A 477 40.39 -46.08 8.66
N ALA A 478 41.67 -46.43 8.84
CA ALA A 478 42.26 -47.63 8.27
C ALA A 478 41.71 -48.89 8.95
N VAL A 479 41.37 -49.90 8.15
CA VAL A 479 40.86 -51.19 8.62
C VAL A 479 41.89 -52.27 8.33
N GLN A 480 42.32 -52.98 9.37
CA GLN A 480 43.26 -54.11 9.27
C GLN A 480 42.50 -55.42 9.02
N GLU A 481 43.21 -56.48 8.62
CA GLU A 481 42.60 -57.81 8.40
C GLU A 481 43.26 -58.88 9.26
N LYS A 482 42.42 -59.75 9.85
CA LYS A 482 42.86 -60.89 10.68
C LYS A 482 42.02 -62.13 10.34
N PRO A 483 42.60 -63.35 10.32
CA PRO A 483 41.88 -64.55 9.92
C PRO A 483 40.76 -64.96 10.88
N ASP A 484 41.05 -64.95 12.19
CA ASP A 484 40.16 -65.49 13.21
C ASP A 484 39.83 -64.45 14.29
N PRO A 485 38.60 -64.47 14.85
CA PRO A 485 38.17 -63.51 15.86
C PRO A 485 38.95 -63.69 17.17
N SER A 486 39.18 -62.58 17.85
CA SER A 486 39.78 -62.52 19.19
C SER A 486 38.81 -63.06 20.24
N GLN A 487 39.33 -63.65 21.32
CA GLN A 487 38.50 -64.08 22.45
C GLN A 487 38.11 -62.85 23.27
N VAL A 488 36.82 -62.52 23.31
CA VAL A 488 36.32 -61.33 24.00
C VAL A 488 35.85 -61.68 25.41
N SER A 489 36.27 -60.88 26.39
CA SER A 489 35.76 -60.91 27.77
C SER A 489 35.53 -59.49 28.25
N TYR A 490 34.31 -59.22 28.72
CA TYR A 490 33.93 -57.93 29.31
C TYR A 490 34.06 -57.92 30.84
N ALA A 491 34.60 -58.99 31.44
CA ALA A 491 34.75 -59.11 32.88
C ALA A 491 35.72 -58.03 33.42
N GLY A 492 35.24 -57.17 34.31
CA GLY A 492 36.01 -56.05 34.88
C GLY A 492 35.74 -54.69 34.25
N PHE A 493 34.74 -54.57 33.36
CA PHE A 493 34.24 -53.30 32.86
C PHE A 493 32.75 -53.12 33.19
N GLU A 494 32.33 -51.90 33.47
CA GLU A 494 30.93 -51.52 33.64
C GLU A 494 30.59 -50.41 32.62
N VAL A 495 29.60 -50.66 31.77
CA VAL A 495 29.11 -49.65 30.81
C VAL A 495 28.06 -48.81 31.51
N LEU A 496 28.33 -47.52 31.65
CA LEU A 496 27.40 -46.59 32.30
C LEU A 496 26.32 -46.13 31.31
N GLU A 497 26.74 -45.83 30.08
CA GLU A 497 25.84 -45.26 29.07
C GLU A 497 26.26 -45.71 27.66
N HIS A 498 25.29 -46.09 26.85
CA HIS A 498 25.49 -46.40 25.43
C HIS A 498 24.44 -45.69 24.59
N ASN A 499 24.88 -44.64 23.91
CA ASN A 499 24.04 -43.77 23.10
C ASN A 499 24.29 -44.01 21.62
N ARG A 500 23.21 -44.10 20.84
CA ARG A 500 23.26 -44.31 19.40
C ARG A 500 22.42 -43.29 18.67
N ILE A 501 23.01 -42.63 17.69
CA ILE A 501 22.29 -41.78 16.73
C ILE A 501 22.28 -42.49 15.38
N ILE A 502 21.10 -42.55 14.77
CA ILE A 502 20.85 -43.11 13.44
C ILE A 502 20.22 -42.01 12.59
N ASP A 503 20.94 -41.51 11.59
CA ASP A 503 20.45 -40.50 10.66
C ASP A 503 20.01 -41.17 9.35
N LEU A 504 18.69 -41.19 9.12
CA LEU A 504 18.04 -41.77 7.94
C LEU A 504 17.65 -40.71 6.91
N ARG A 505 18.01 -39.43 7.08
CA ARG A 505 17.55 -38.34 6.19
C ARG A 505 17.96 -38.51 4.73
N HIS A 506 19.10 -39.15 4.48
CA HIS A 506 19.62 -39.43 3.13
C HIS A 506 19.35 -40.88 2.67
N TRP A 507 18.53 -41.62 3.42
CA TRP A 507 18.20 -43.01 3.13
C TRP A 507 16.89 -43.12 2.36
N ASN A 508 16.92 -43.79 1.22
CA ASN A 508 15.75 -44.07 0.39
C ASN A 508 15.50 -45.59 0.29
N PRO A 509 14.65 -46.19 1.14
CA PRO A 509 14.41 -47.63 1.14
C PRO A 509 13.74 -48.15 -0.14
N ASP A 510 13.01 -47.31 -0.88
CA ASP A 510 12.25 -47.71 -2.07
C ASP A 510 13.10 -47.77 -3.34
N ALA A 511 14.36 -47.36 -3.27
CA ALA A 511 15.23 -47.43 -4.42
C ALA A 511 15.51 -48.90 -4.82
N GLU A 512 15.47 -49.15 -6.14
CA GLU A 512 15.58 -50.50 -6.71
C GLU A 512 16.97 -51.12 -6.50
N THR A 513 18.02 -50.29 -6.41
CA THR A 513 19.42 -50.72 -6.27
C THR A 513 20.01 -50.25 -4.94
N GLU A 514 20.91 -51.06 -4.35
CA GLU A 514 21.58 -50.74 -3.08
C GLU A 514 22.36 -49.40 -3.13
N GLU A 515 22.94 -49.08 -4.29
CA GLU A 515 23.68 -47.83 -4.50
C GLU A 515 22.78 -46.58 -4.50
N GLN A 516 21.51 -46.72 -4.88
CA GLN A 516 20.52 -45.63 -4.89
C GLN A 516 19.81 -45.47 -3.54
N ARG A 517 19.94 -46.44 -2.61
CA ARG A 517 19.34 -46.34 -1.26
C ARG A 517 20.08 -45.35 -0.36
N GLY A 518 21.31 -44.98 -0.71
CA GLY A 518 22.15 -44.08 0.09
C GLY A 518 22.75 -44.77 1.32
N LEU A 519 23.84 -44.20 1.84
CA LEU A 519 24.45 -44.63 3.10
C LEU A 519 23.76 -43.91 4.27
N ILE A 520 23.59 -44.61 5.38
CA ILE A 520 23.15 -43.98 6.63
C ILE A 520 24.35 -43.58 7.47
N TYR A 521 24.15 -42.54 8.27
CA TYR A 521 25.12 -42.14 9.29
C TYR A 521 24.69 -42.69 10.65
N LEU A 522 25.60 -43.43 11.29
CA LEU A 522 25.42 -43.98 12.62
C LEU A 522 26.57 -43.49 13.51
N ARG A 523 26.23 -43.01 14.70
CA ARG A 523 27.22 -42.65 15.72
C ARG A 523 26.93 -43.41 17.00
N ASP A 524 27.92 -44.16 17.47
CA ASP A 524 27.90 -44.83 18.76
C ASP A 524 28.81 -44.09 19.74
N ARG A 525 28.26 -43.79 20.92
CA ARG A 525 28.96 -43.18 22.05
C ARG A 525 28.79 -44.08 23.26
N ILE A 526 29.89 -44.62 23.77
CA ILE A 526 29.88 -45.55 24.89
C ILE A 526 30.70 -44.96 26.01
N THR A 527 30.08 -44.76 27.17
CA THR A 527 30.75 -44.36 28.41
C THR A 527 30.85 -45.56 29.31
N PHE A 528 32.08 -45.95 29.65
CA PHE A 528 32.36 -47.09 30.50
C PHE A 528 33.38 -46.72 31.58
N LYS A 529 33.48 -47.55 32.61
CA LYS A 529 34.56 -47.47 33.61
C LYS A 529 35.23 -48.84 33.79
N LYS A 530 36.53 -48.81 34.00
CA LYS A 530 37.35 -49.99 34.31
C LYS A 530 37.28 -50.24 35.81
N LEU A 531 36.83 -51.43 36.20
CA LEU A 531 36.71 -51.79 37.61
C LEU A 531 38.08 -52.19 38.20
N PRO A 532 38.33 -51.95 39.49
CA PRO A 532 39.56 -52.39 40.17
C PRO A 532 39.80 -53.91 40.12
N THR A 533 38.75 -54.69 39.82
CA THR A 533 38.78 -56.15 39.72
C THR A 533 39.25 -56.68 38.36
N TYR A 534 39.50 -55.80 37.39
CA TYR A 534 39.98 -56.19 36.05
C TYR A 534 41.37 -56.83 36.12
N LYS A 535 41.50 -58.04 35.56
CA LYS A 535 42.75 -58.81 35.45
C LYS A 535 43.10 -59.20 34.01
N GLY A 536 42.52 -58.50 33.03
CA GLY A 536 42.77 -58.77 31.62
C GLY A 536 44.12 -58.22 31.13
N ASP A 537 44.33 -58.37 29.83
CA ASP A 537 45.56 -58.02 29.09
C ASP A 537 45.69 -56.53 28.73
N GLY A 538 44.77 -55.69 29.22
CA GLY A 538 44.77 -54.25 28.94
C GLY A 538 44.05 -53.88 27.66
N HIS A 539 43.40 -54.83 26.99
CA HIS A 539 42.64 -54.61 25.77
C HIS A 539 41.12 -54.75 26.03
N LEU A 540 40.34 -53.83 25.48
CA LEU A 540 38.88 -53.89 25.46
C LEU A 540 38.43 -54.00 24.00
N VAL A 541 37.98 -55.19 23.63
CA VAL A 541 37.58 -55.51 22.25
C VAL A 541 36.07 -55.57 22.13
N PHE A 542 35.48 -54.74 21.28
CA PHE A 542 34.08 -54.85 20.87
C PHE A 542 33.96 -55.58 19.54
N GLN A 543 33.11 -56.61 19.49
CA GLN A 543 32.81 -57.37 18.28
C GLN A 543 31.44 -56.97 17.71
N VAL A 544 31.42 -56.52 16.46
CA VAL A 544 30.20 -56.17 15.75
C VAL A 544 30.00 -57.11 14.56
N PRO A 545 29.06 -58.07 14.65
CA PRO A 545 28.76 -58.98 13.56
C PRO A 545 27.83 -58.30 12.55
N VAL A 546 28.32 -58.13 11.33
CA VAL A 546 27.60 -57.47 10.23
C VAL A 546 27.34 -58.43 9.06
N ARG A 547 26.29 -58.12 8.29
CA ARG A 547 26.09 -58.73 6.97
C ARG A 547 27.07 -58.09 5.99
N ASP A 548 27.32 -58.72 4.85
CA ASP A 548 28.36 -58.31 3.89
C ASP A 548 28.10 -56.90 3.28
N GLN A 549 28.29 -55.86 4.10
CA GLN A 549 27.93 -54.47 3.86
C GLN A 549 29.21 -53.65 3.78
N LYS A 550 29.21 -52.64 2.91
CA LYS A 550 30.26 -51.62 2.86
C LYS A 550 30.12 -50.72 4.08
N MET A 551 31.18 -50.63 4.89
CA MET A 551 31.25 -49.78 6.07
C MET A 551 32.47 -48.89 5.99
N GLN A 552 32.30 -47.62 6.32
CA GLN A 552 33.39 -46.67 6.52
C GLN A 552 33.33 -46.18 7.96
N PHE A 553 34.49 -45.99 8.58
CA PHE A 553 34.59 -45.66 10.00
C PHE A 553 35.30 -44.33 10.16
N ARG A 554 34.85 -43.48 11.07
CA ARG A 554 35.56 -42.26 11.47
C ARG A 554 35.60 -42.22 12.99
N GLN A 555 36.78 -41.96 13.52
CA GLN A 555 37.00 -41.84 14.96
C GLN A 555 37.15 -40.36 15.31
N PRO A 556 36.21 -39.77 16.07
CA PRO A 556 36.37 -38.43 16.62
C PRO A 556 37.64 -38.32 17.47
N HIS A 557 38.15 -37.10 17.68
CA HIS A 557 39.33 -36.87 18.53
C HIS A 557 39.00 -37.12 20.00
N ASN A 558 39.04 -38.39 20.40
CA ASN A 558 38.81 -38.84 21.77
C ASN A 558 40.10 -39.28 22.44
N ARG A 559 40.08 -39.35 23.77
CA ARG A 559 41.22 -39.78 24.60
C ARG A 559 41.70 -41.20 24.25
N LEU A 560 40.81 -42.05 23.72
CA LEU A 560 41.12 -43.40 23.27
C LEU A 560 40.71 -43.56 21.81
N GLN A 561 41.62 -44.12 21.00
CA GLN A 561 41.36 -44.55 19.63
C GLN A 561 41.50 -46.06 19.56
N CYS A 562 40.65 -46.73 18.79
CA CYS A 562 40.77 -48.17 18.57
C CYS A 562 41.51 -48.48 17.27
N SER A 563 42.11 -49.66 17.26
CA SER A 563 42.44 -50.34 16.01
C SER A 563 41.21 -51.08 15.49
N ILE A 564 40.87 -50.88 14.22
CA ILE A 564 39.70 -51.49 13.58
C ILE A 564 40.19 -52.67 12.75
N THR A 565 39.73 -53.87 13.09
CA THR A 565 40.13 -55.10 12.40
C THR A 565 38.92 -55.82 11.81
N ARG A 566 38.99 -56.17 10.54
CA ARG A 566 38.01 -56.98 9.82
C ARG A 566 38.43 -58.44 9.83
N ILE A 567 37.57 -59.31 10.34
CA ILE A 567 37.80 -60.76 10.32
C ILE A 567 37.49 -61.33 8.94
N THR A 568 38.46 -61.98 8.30
CA THR A 568 38.33 -62.46 6.92
C THR A 568 37.51 -63.74 6.82
N ASN A 569 37.58 -64.62 7.82
CA ASN A 569 36.78 -65.85 7.86
C ASN A 569 35.36 -65.54 8.38
N PRO A 570 34.30 -65.76 7.58
CA PRO A 570 32.94 -65.52 8.05
C PRO A 570 32.57 -66.52 9.15
N VAL A 571 32.03 -66.01 10.25
CA VAL A 571 31.55 -66.81 11.38
C VAL A 571 30.08 -67.11 11.18
N ASP A 572 29.67 -68.36 11.40
CA ASP A 572 28.26 -68.72 11.42
C ASP A 572 27.66 -68.33 12.78
N LEU A 573 26.77 -67.34 12.75
CA LEU A 573 26.03 -66.89 13.92
C LEU A 573 24.55 -67.17 13.66
N HIS A 574 24.03 -68.22 14.31
CA HIS A 574 22.62 -68.64 14.23
C HIS A 574 22.14 -68.93 12.79
N GLY A 575 22.94 -69.66 12.00
CA GLY A 575 22.57 -70.08 10.64
C GLY A 575 22.76 -69.01 9.57
N GLN A 576 23.46 -67.92 9.89
CA GLN A 576 23.81 -66.85 8.96
C GLN A 576 25.31 -66.58 9.03
N LYS A 577 25.99 -66.69 7.88
CA LYS A 577 27.38 -66.27 7.73
C LYS A 577 27.47 -64.76 7.92
N ARG A 578 28.23 -64.31 8.92
CA ARG A 578 28.48 -62.90 9.21
C ARG A 578 29.97 -62.61 9.22
N ARG A 579 30.33 -61.39 8.82
CA ARG A 579 31.69 -60.85 9.00
C ARG A 579 31.73 -60.09 10.32
N ILE A 580 32.82 -60.22 11.06
CA ILE A 580 32.99 -59.55 12.36
C ILE A 580 33.98 -58.40 12.18
N TYR A 581 33.60 -57.22 12.67
CA TYR A 581 34.53 -56.13 12.90
C TYR A 581 34.90 -56.10 14.38
N GLU A 582 36.18 -56.04 14.67
CA GLU A 582 36.74 -55.89 16.01
C GLU A 582 37.24 -54.46 16.19
N PHE A 583 36.80 -53.83 17.28
CA PHE A 583 37.29 -52.53 17.72
C PHE A 583 38.09 -52.75 18.99
N ASP A 584 39.41 -52.73 18.87
CA ASP A 584 40.34 -52.99 19.98
C ASP A 584 40.86 -51.67 20.55
N TYR A 585 40.47 -51.38 21.78
CA TYR A 585 40.91 -50.23 22.56
C TYR A 585 41.95 -50.65 23.59
N ASP A 586 43.12 -50.00 23.57
CA ASP A 586 44.11 -50.12 24.64
C ASP A 586 43.65 -49.30 25.86
N VAL A 587 43.38 -50.01 26.95
CA VAL A 587 42.88 -49.47 28.23
C VAL A 587 43.87 -49.69 29.37
N SER A 588 45.14 -49.99 29.03
CA SER A 588 46.22 -50.22 29.99
C SER A 588 46.46 -49.00 30.87
N GLU A 589 46.47 -47.80 30.25
CA GLU A 589 46.74 -46.52 30.92
C GLU A 589 45.52 -45.90 31.61
N LEU A 590 44.33 -46.51 31.53
CA LEU A 590 43.13 -45.99 32.17
C LEU A 590 43.13 -46.25 33.69
N PRO A 591 42.90 -45.21 34.53
CA PRO A 591 42.69 -45.37 35.96
C PRO A 591 41.43 -46.19 36.25
N PRO A 592 41.43 -47.04 37.29
CA PRO A 592 40.22 -47.70 37.75
C PRO A 592 39.21 -46.67 38.27
N ASP A 593 37.92 -46.96 38.07
CA ASP A 593 36.76 -46.14 38.44
C ASP A 593 36.62 -44.77 37.75
N GLU A 594 37.53 -44.40 36.82
CA GLU A 594 37.36 -43.21 35.97
C GLU A 594 36.41 -43.53 34.79
N SER A 595 35.36 -42.71 34.62
CA SER A 595 34.45 -42.81 33.47
C SER A 595 35.15 -42.31 32.21
N THR A 596 35.27 -43.16 31.20
CA THR A 596 35.84 -42.82 29.90
C THR A 596 34.81 -43.02 28.79
N THR A 597 34.77 -42.07 27.85
CA THR A 597 33.88 -42.11 26.69
C THR A 597 34.67 -42.45 25.43
N ILE A 598 34.19 -43.41 24.67
CA ILE A 598 34.64 -43.74 23.31
C ILE A 598 33.52 -43.40 22.32
N GLU A 599 33.91 -43.01 21.11
CA GLU A 599 32.95 -42.69 20.05
C GLU A 599 33.40 -43.29 18.74
N MET A 600 32.42 -43.76 17.97
CA MET A 600 32.62 -44.32 16.64
C MET A 600 31.54 -43.78 15.71
N GLU A 601 31.96 -43.15 14.62
CA GLU A 601 31.07 -42.74 13.54
C GLU A 601 31.20 -43.73 12.39
N VAL A 602 30.06 -44.12 11.80
CA VAL A 602 29.98 -45.16 10.79
C VAL A 602 29.07 -44.71 9.65
N LEU A 603 29.56 -44.82 8.43
CA LEU A 603 28.71 -44.82 7.24
C LEU A 603 28.51 -46.25 6.79
N LEU A 604 27.25 -46.69 6.69
CA LEU A 604 26.91 -48.06 6.34
C LEU A 604 25.69 -48.12 5.43
N ASP A 605 25.61 -49.17 4.63
CA ASP A 605 24.41 -49.51 3.85
C ASP A 605 23.34 -50.09 4.78
N TYR A 606 22.18 -49.43 4.83
CA TYR A 606 21.08 -49.85 5.68
C TYR A 606 20.06 -50.68 4.89
N PRO A 607 19.76 -51.92 5.34
CA PRO A 607 18.84 -52.79 4.63
C PRO A 607 17.45 -52.14 4.56
N ASN A 608 16.69 -52.42 3.49
CA ASN A 608 15.29 -52.01 3.38
C ASN A 608 14.44 -52.70 4.47
N SER A 609 14.46 -52.12 5.67
CA SER A 609 13.73 -52.60 6.83
C SER A 609 13.43 -51.45 7.77
N ALA A 610 12.16 -51.27 8.11
CA ALA A 610 11.71 -50.25 9.04
C ALA A 610 11.90 -50.68 10.51
N ARG A 611 13.09 -51.19 10.82
CA ARG A 611 13.49 -51.66 12.14
C ARG A 611 14.91 -51.25 12.45
N ALA A 612 15.20 -50.87 13.69
CA ALA A 612 16.54 -50.56 14.20
C ALA A 612 16.81 -51.38 15.45
N PRO A 613 17.48 -52.54 15.33
CA PRO A 613 17.85 -53.37 16.48
C PRO A 613 19.12 -52.87 17.15
N PHE A 614 19.10 -52.86 18.48
CA PHE A 614 20.21 -52.53 19.36
C PHE A 614 20.52 -53.75 20.23
N ARG A 615 21.71 -54.34 20.07
CA ARG A 615 22.10 -55.57 20.79
C ARG A 615 22.94 -55.21 22.00
N LEU A 616 22.58 -55.74 23.15
CA LEU A 616 23.32 -55.53 24.38
C LEU A 616 23.99 -56.83 24.83
N HIS A 617 25.32 -56.84 24.87
CA HIS A 617 26.14 -57.98 25.30
C HIS A 617 26.74 -57.79 26.71
N THR A 618 26.61 -56.59 27.27
CA THR A 618 27.24 -56.19 28.55
C THR A 618 26.23 -55.50 29.44
N LYS A 619 26.42 -55.61 30.76
CA LYS A 619 25.65 -54.82 31.71
C LYS A 619 25.80 -53.34 31.43
N THR A 620 24.67 -52.65 31.27
CA THR A 620 24.62 -51.23 30.91
C THR A 620 23.59 -50.53 31.77
N ASP A 621 23.91 -49.37 32.35
CA ASP A 621 22.96 -48.63 33.21
C ASP A 621 21.95 -47.81 32.40
N LEU A 622 22.34 -47.30 31.23
CA LEU A 622 21.46 -46.50 30.36
C LEU A 622 21.74 -46.76 28.88
N ILE A 623 20.67 -46.98 28.11
CA ILE A 623 20.72 -46.90 26.64
C ILE A 623 19.83 -45.76 26.15
N ALA A 624 20.32 -44.98 25.20
CA ALA A 624 19.54 -43.97 24.49
C ALA A 624 19.74 -44.11 22.99
N VAL A 625 18.66 -44.07 22.22
CA VAL A 625 18.70 -44.18 20.77
C VAL A 625 17.86 -43.10 20.12
N TRP A 626 18.45 -42.46 19.12
CA TRP A 626 17.86 -41.39 18.33
C TRP A 626 17.81 -41.78 16.86
N LEU A 627 16.66 -41.57 16.23
CA LEU A 627 16.44 -41.79 14.80
C LEU A 627 15.94 -40.50 14.15
N LEU A 628 16.66 -39.98 13.16
CA LEU A 628 16.26 -38.85 12.34
C LEU A 628 15.68 -39.33 11.02
N PHE A 629 14.57 -38.75 10.58
CA PHE A 629 13.83 -39.13 9.37
C PHE A 629 13.85 -38.03 8.31
N PRO A 630 13.75 -38.38 7.01
CA PRO A 630 13.63 -37.41 5.92
C PRO A 630 12.40 -36.51 6.07
N THR A 631 12.49 -35.24 5.64
CA THR A 631 11.35 -34.31 5.69
C THR A 631 10.23 -34.65 4.70
N ASP A 632 10.58 -35.31 3.60
CA ASP A 632 9.68 -35.82 2.57
C ASP A 632 9.07 -37.18 2.92
N ARG A 633 9.59 -37.85 3.96
CA ARG A 633 9.12 -39.17 4.40
C ARG A 633 9.14 -39.33 5.93
N PRO A 634 8.20 -38.68 6.63
CA PRO A 634 8.08 -38.81 8.07
C PRO A 634 7.61 -40.21 8.49
N TYR A 635 7.95 -40.65 9.70
CA TYR A 635 7.33 -41.85 10.27
C TYR A 635 5.90 -41.54 10.73
N HIS A 636 5.02 -42.53 10.61
CA HIS A 636 3.62 -42.44 11.03
C HIS A 636 3.41 -42.99 12.45
N THR A 637 3.85 -44.22 12.70
CA THR A 637 3.78 -44.87 14.02
C THR A 637 5.07 -45.63 14.31
N TYR A 638 5.37 -45.86 15.58
CA TYR A 638 6.46 -46.73 15.98
C TYR A 638 6.13 -47.55 17.24
N SER A 639 6.84 -48.66 17.42
CA SER A 639 6.78 -49.53 18.58
C SER A 639 8.19 -49.94 19.03
N LEU A 640 8.40 -50.05 20.34
CA LEU A 640 9.66 -50.48 20.93
C LEU A 640 9.48 -51.88 21.53
N LEU A 641 10.34 -52.82 21.12
CA LEU A 641 10.26 -54.23 21.48
C LEU A 641 11.56 -54.71 22.14
N SER A 642 11.46 -55.65 23.08
CA SER A 642 12.62 -56.36 23.65
C SER A 642 12.45 -57.87 23.62
N TYR A 643 13.49 -58.57 23.19
CA TYR A 643 13.55 -60.04 23.13
C TYR A 643 14.98 -60.57 23.35
N PRO A 644 15.16 -61.78 23.88
CA PRO A 644 16.49 -62.35 24.13
C PRO A 644 17.20 -62.72 22.80
N ILE A 645 18.54 -62.61 22.79
CA ILE A 645 19.36 -62.81 21.58
C ILE A 645 19.25 -64.24 21.02
N ASP A 646 19.02 -65.23 21.89
CA ASP A 646 18.87 -66.65 21.55
C ASP A 646 17.52 -67.01 20.93
N GLY A 647 16.54 -66.08 20.95
CA GLY A 647 15.19 -66.31 20.46
C GLY A 647 14.32 -67.20 21.36
N SER A 648 14.71 -67.38 22.64
CA SER A 648 13.99 -68.23 23.60
C SER A 648 12.60 -67.72 24.00
N GLU A 649 12.35 -66.40 23.91
CA GLU A 649 11.08 -65.77 24.26
C GLU A 649 10.52 -64.90 23.13
N ALA A 650 9.19 -64.75 23.11
CA ALA A 650 8.52 -63.85 22.17
C ALA A 650 8.83 -62.36 22.50
N PRO A 651 8.85 -61.47 21.49
CA PRO A 651 9.06 -60.03 21.70
C PRO A 651 8.02 -59.39 22.62
N ARG A 652 8.51 -58.63 23.61
CA ARG A 652 7.68 -57.87 24.57
C ARG A 652 7.68 -56.38 24.22
N LEU A 653 6.52 -55.74 24.26
CA LEU A 653 6.40 -54.28 24.08
C LEU A 653 6.98 -53.56 25.30
N MET A 654 7.70 -52.47 25.06
CA MET A 654 8.35 -51.67 26.09
C MET A 654 7.75 -50.28 26.24
N ASN A 655 7.77 -49.76 27.46
CA ASN A 655 7.54 -48.35 27.76
C ASN A 655 8.89 -47.69 28.09
N PRO A 656 9.44 -46.83 27.22
CA PRO A 656 10.71 -46.17 27.47
C PRO A 656 10.60 -45.10 28.58
N ARG A 657 11.74 -44.69 29.16
CA ARG A 657 11.82 -43.64 30.19
C ARG A 657 11.29 -42.29 29.69
N TYR A 658 11.53 -41.98 28.43
CA TYR A 658 10.87 -40.90 27.69
C TYR A 658 10.67 -41.33 26.24
N ASN A 659 9.67 -40.75 25.59
CA ASN A 659 9.52 -40.77 24.14
C ASN A 659 9.43 -39.36 23.59
N ILE A 660 10.35 -38.97 22.71
CA ILE A 660 10.20 -37.74 21.94
C ILE A 660 9.55 -38.10 20.61
N ASN A 661 8.31 -37.64 20.43
CA ASN A 661 7.57 -37.73 19.17
C ASN A 661 7.50 -36.33 18.55
N HIS A 662 8.19 -36.12 17.43
CA HIS A 662 8.11 -34.88 16.69
C HIS A 662 6.73 -34.79 16.00
N PRO A 663 6.00 -33.67 16.11
CA PRO A 663 4.64 -33.55 15.56
C PRO A 663 4.54 -33.74 14.04
N TYR A 664 5.68 -33.69 13.34
CA TYR A 664 5.82 -33.91 11.91
C TYR A 664 6.55 -35.21 11.55
N GLY A 665 6.73 -36.15 12.50
CA GLY A 665 7.32 -37.47 12.24
C GLY A 665 8.79 -37.47 11.79
N SER A 666 9.58 -36.46 12.16
CA SER A 666 10.98 -36.31 11.72
C SER A 666 12.02 -36.85 12.71
N LEU A 667 11.64 -37.14 13.95
CA LEU A 667 12.55 -37.61 15.01
C LEU A 667 11.85 -38.61 15.95
N ILE A 668 12.53 -39.71 16.24
CA ILE A 668 12.22 -40.62 17.34
C ILE A 668 13.40 -40.60 18.32
N GLY A 669 13.11 -40.40 19.60
CA GLY A 669 14.08 -40.59 20.68
C GLY A 669 13.50 -41.47 21.78
N TRP A 670 14.24 -42.49 22.20
CA TRP A 670 13.86 -43.37 23.31
C TRP A 670 15.05 -43.76 24.17
N SER A 671 14.79 -44.02 25.46
CA SER A 671 15.80 -44.51 26.40
C SER A 671 15.27 -45.57 27.36
N VAL A 672 16.16 -46.46 27.80
CA VAL A 672 15.86 -47.54 28.75
C VAL A 672 16.90 -47.53 29.87
N VAL A 673 16.44 -47.55 31.11
CA VAL A 673 17.28 -47.61 32.32
C VAL A 673 17.45 -49.06 32.75
N ASN A 674 18.68 -49.44 33.09
CA ASN A 674 19.07 -50.78 33.50
C ASN A 674 18.52 -51.89 32.57
N PRO A 675 18.81 -51.84 31.26
CA PRO A 675 18.46 -52.92 30.34
C PRO A 675 19.04 -54.26 30.79
N ASP A 676 18.28 -55.34 30.60
CA ASP A 676 18.74 -56.71 30.84
C ASP A 676 19.83 -57.09 29.83
N GLU A 677 20.82 -57.84 30.31
CA GLU A 677 21.91 -58.37 29.49
C GLU A 677 21.42 -59.42 28.48
N ASN A 678 22.15 -59.57 27.36
CA ASN A 678 21.88 -60.56 26.31
C ASN A 678 20.49 -60.44 25.66
N ARG A 679 19.97 -59.22 25.56
CA ARG A 679 18.71 -58.89 24.87
C ARG A 679 18.93 -57.94 23.69
N ILE A 680 17.94 -57.94 22.79
CA ILE A 680 17.83 -57.01 21.66
C ILE A 680 16.71 -56.03 21.98
N TYR A 681 17.01 -54.75 21.86
CA TYR A 681 16.07 -53.63 21.94
C TYR A 681 15.82 -53.11 20.53
N GLU A 682 14.60 -53.27 20.00
CA GLU A 682 14.30 -52.98 18.60
C GLU A 682 13.19 -51.94 18.46
N CYS A 683 13.50 -50.84 17.78
CA CYS A 683 12.52 -49.85 17.35
C CYS A 683 11.98 -50.25 15.98
N ARG A 684 10.66 -50.38 15.82
CA ARG A 684 9.98 -50.60 14.53
C ARG A 684 9.11 -49.41 14.21
N TRP A 685 9.15 -48.93 12.97
CA TRP A 685 8.31 -47.81 12.52
C TRP A 685 7.56 -48.14 11.23
N THR A 686 6.58 -47.30 10.90
CA THR A 686 5.89 -47.32 9.60
C THR A 686 6.04 -45.96 8.93
N PHE A 687 6.16 -45.95 7.61
CA PHE A 687 6.02 -44.74 6.79
C PHE A 687 4.55 -44.57 6.38
N GLU A 688 4.15 -43.35 6.02
CA GLU A 688 2.85 -43.08 5.37
C GLU A 688 2.81 -43.57 3.92
#